data_AF-A0A6C0RIH2-F1
#
_entry.id   AF-A0A6C0RIH2-F1
#
_cell.length_a   1.000
_cell.length_b   1.000
_cell.length_c   1.000
_cell.angle_alpha   90.00
_cell.angle_beta   90.00
_cell.angle_gamma   90.00
#
_symmetry.space_group_name_H-M   'P 1'
#
loop_
_entity.id
_entity.type
_entity.pdbx_description
1 polymer ?
#
loop_
_entity_poly.entity_id
_entity_poly.type
_entity_poly.pdbx_seq_one_letter_code
_entity_poly.pdbx_strand_id
1 'polypeptide(L)'
;MVGFAGKAQVNDVTTPLHLMQPDYPHAYGAPETKDIEQVLSRVYNYLDEVTPAQLVDKESGELISDLTKVDQNSIMKPGDFRLNSYEWGVTYAGMLLATKNTGDEKYAAYTFERLKFLSKSLDAFADFEEKNPDTKFQLYRSLHPHALDDCGAICAAMIKATKSREVENLDWIINNYIDYISNKQFRLQDETLARNRPQPNSIWLDDLFMSIPALAQMGSYSGDTKYFDDAVKQVLQFSKRMFNYEKGLFMHGWIQEMDEHPQFHWARANGWAVMTLVELLEVLPENHQGRDQVLELLQRHIRGLANYQHGTGFWHQLIDRNDTYLETSATAIYTYSIARAINRGYVDAKVYGPMVCLAWNAVASKVNDAGQVEGTCVGTGMGFDPAFYYYRPINVFAAHGYGPVVLAGAEMIELVKTHDIRINDSANMLYEENEPQSWKFDFGNEKAKEGFSQVTDRTIYAEEAGFGIIPFGEVKAFSEKGEDVASNDGLSSDAPFYFQIDVPEGRYKITLELGNTDKKSATTVKAESRRLMLENVEIKKGDVVTKSILVDVRSPQINPTESIRLKSRELPYKNWDKSLTLEFNGKNPSVRSIEIQKADDFPVIFLAGNSTVTDQENEPWASWGQMFPRFLKPEIVVANFAESGETLKAFRAENRLKKILSVMKPGDYLFLEFAHNDQKPGSSHVEPFTTYQDELRYFMNEARKKGGKPVLVTSTNRRKFDEEGKIVNTLEEYPDAMRQLAREENVPLIDLNAMSKEFYETLGVENSTKAFVHYPANSFPNQRKALADNTHFNPYGAYELAKCVVQGIMDQDMDLAAYIVDDFGSYDPSAPDAFAGFFWPDSPSLELLKPDGN
;
A
#
# COMPACT_ATOMS: atom_id res chain seq x y z
N MET A 1 -24.95 -47.30 -12.73
CA MET A 1 -23.60 -47.52 -13.31
C MET A 1 -22.76 -46.33 -12.94
N VAL A 2 -21.73 -46.57 -12.14
CA VAL A 2 -20.74 -45.57 -11.69
C VAL A 2 -19.55 -45.70 -12.64
N GLY A 3 -19.18 -44.62 -13.32
CA GLY A 3 -18.03 -44.54 -14.23
C GLY A 3 -17.13 -43.40 -13.81
N PHE A 4 -15.88 -43.74 -13.51
CA PHE A 4 -14.81 -42.89 -13.00
C PHE A 4 -14.55 -41.65 -13.87
N ALA A 5 -14.61 -40.45 -13.26
CA ALA A 5 -13.95 -39.26 -13.79
C ALA A 5 -12.45 -39.36 -13.47
N GLY A 6 -11.63 -39.73 -14.45
CA GLY A 6 -10.17 -39.67 -14.32
C GLY A 6 -9.71 -38.21 -14.22
N LYS A 7 -8.82 -37.90 -13.27
CA LYS A 7 -8.12 -36.61 -13.22
C LYS A 7 -7.43 -36.40 -14.58
N ALA A 8 -7.68 -35.27 -15.22
CA ALA A 8 -6.97 -34.89 -16.44
C ALA A 8 -5.45 -34.93 -16.18
N GLN A 9 -4.69 -35.49 -17.11
CA GLN A 9 -3.24 -35.60 -17.00
C GLN A 9 -2.62 -34.20 -17.13
N VAL A 10 -1.84 -33.79 -16.12
CA VAL A 10 -1.05 -32.55 -16.16
C VAL A 10 0.16 -32.79 -17.07
N ASN A 11 0.24 -32.06 -18.17
CA ASN A 11 1.35 -32.09 -19.12
C ASN A 11 1.50 -30.74 -19.81
N ASP A 12 2.53 -30.60 -20.65
CA ASP A 12 2.88 -29.37 -21.38
C ASP A 12 1.72 -28.82 -22.25
N VAL A 13 0.85 -29.70 -22.77
CA VAL A 13 -0.27 -29.32 -23.64
C VAL A 13 -1.50 -28.86 -22.83
N THR A 14 -1.67 -29.37 -21.62
CA THR A 14 -2.89 -29.18 -20.82
C THR A 14 -2.71 -28.24 -19.63
N THR A 15 -1.48 -27.82 -19.33
CA THR A 15 -1.17 -27.00 -18.15
C THR A 15 0.04 -26.10 -18.40
N PRO A 16 -0.02 -24.81 -18.02
CA PRO A 16 1.16 -23.95 -18.02
C PRO A 16 2.13 -24.40 -16.92
N LEU A 17 3.03 -25.34 -17.23
CA LEU A 17 3.94 -25.94 -16.25
C LEU A 17 4.84 -24.90 -15.56
N HIS A 18 5.12 -23.79 -16.23
CA HIS A 18 5.91 -22.66 -15.69
C HIS A 18 5.18 -21.88 -14.57
N LEU A 19 3.86 -22.03 -14.42
CA LEU A 19 3.06 -21.44 -13.33
C LEU A 19 2.79 -22.41 -12.18
N MET A 20 3.38 -23.62 -12.21
CA MET A 20 3.20 -24.55 -11.10
C MET A 20 3.79 -23.98 -9.82
N GLN A 21 2.99 -24.00 -8.75
CA GLN A 21 3.40 -23.49 -7.44
C GLN A 21 4.66 -24.23 -6.95
N PRO A 22 5.79 -23.51 -6.74
CA PRO A 22 6.97 -24.12 -6.17
C PRO A 22 6.77 -24.46 -4.68
N ASP A 23 7.45 -25.51 -4.22
CA ASP A 23 7.43 -26.00 -2.84
C ASP A 23 8.47 -25.25 -1.99
N TYR A 24 8.15 -24.00 -1.63
CA TYR A 24 9.03 -23.17 -0.82
C TYR A 24 8.98 -23.55 0.66
N PRO A 25 10.12 -23.56 1.40
CA PRO A 25 10.16 -23.92 2.82
C PRO A 25 9.53 -22.87 3.75
N HIS A 26 9.34 -21.65 3.25
CA HIS A 26 8.64 -20.54 3.90
C HIS A 26 8.15 -19.57 2.82
N ALA A 27 7.48 -18.49 3.22
CA ALA A 27 6.85 -17.54 2.30
C ALA A 27 7.83 -17.01 1.23
N TYR A 28 7.34 -16.93 -0.01
CA TYR A 28 8.02 -16.30 -1.14
C TYR A 28 7.13 -15.21 -1.73
N GLY A 29 7.73 -14.11 -2.17
CA GLY A 29 7.03 -12.95 -2.73
C GLY A 29 7.13 -11.69 -1.87
N ALA A 30 6.36 -10.67 -2.27
CA ALA A 30 6.29 -9.38 -1.58
C ALA A 30 5.69 -9.55 -0.17
N PRO A 31 6.41 -9.18 0.90
CA PRO A 31 5.84 -9.18 2.24
C PRO A 31 4.77 -8.11 2.38
N GLU A 32 3.68 -8.41 3.08
CA GLU A 32 2.66 -7.41 3.39
C GLU A 32 3.02 -6.63 4.68
N THR A 33 2.78 -5.32 4.69
CA THR A 33 3.00 -4.45 5.87
C THR A 33 2.35 -5.02 7.13
N LYS A 34 1.11 -5.52 7.01
CA LYS A 34 0.35 -6.08 8.14
C LYS A 34 1.01 -7.32 8.73
N ASP A 35 1.65 -8.15 7.90
CA ASP A 35 2.33 -9.36 8.37
C ASP A 35 3.66 -9.02 9.02
N ILE A 36 4.36 -8.00 8.50
CA ILE A 36 5.56 -7.45 9.14
C ILE A 36 5.20 -6.91 10.54
N GLU A 37 4.15 -6.10 10.66
CA GLU A 37 3.68 -5.53 11.93
C GLU A 37 3.28 -6.59 12.96
N GLN A 38 2.71 -7.71 12.51
CA GLN A 38 2.40 -8.84 13.39
C GLN A 38 3.67 -9.49 13.95
N VAL A 39 4.70 -9.70 13.11
CA VAL A 39 6.00 -10.21 13.56
C VAL A 39 6.63 -9.26 14.58
N LEU A 40 6.67 -7.96 14.27
CA LEU A 40 7.21 -6.93 15.16
C LEU A 40 6.45 -6.88 16.50
N SER A 41 5.13 -7.01 16.47
CA SER A 41 4.30 -7.01 17.67
C SER A 41 4.54 -8.25 18.55
N ARG A 42 4.76 -9.45 17.97
CA ARG A 42 5.14 -10.64 18.75
C ARG A 42 6.49 -10.45 19.43
N VAL A 43 7.49 -9.98 18.69
CA VAL A 43 8.81 -9.69 19.25
C VAL A 43 8.71 -8.65 20.36
N TYR A 44 7.98 -7.55 20.14
CA TYR A 44 7.77 -6.52 21.17
C TYR A 44 7.13 -7.09 22.43
N ASN A 45 6.04 -7.84 22.31
CA ASN A 45 5.33 -8.36 23.47
C ASN A 45 6.24 -9.25 24.33
N TYR A 46 7.03 -10.11 23.69
CA TYR A 46 8.01 -10.93 24.38
C TYR A 46 9.06 -10.07 25.09
N LEU A 47 9.68 -9.13 24.37
CA LEU A 47 10.73 -8.27 24.93
C LEU A 47 10.22 -7.42 26.09
N ASP A 48 9.03 -6.84 25.98
CA ASP A 48 8.41 -6.03 27.03
C ASP A 48 8.22 -6.83 28.32
N GLU A 49 7.77 -8.08 28.20
CA GLU A 49 7.59 -9.00 29.33
C GLU A 49 8.92 -9.39 30.00
N VAL A 50 9.94 -9.72 29.20
CA VAL A 50 11.18 -10.34 29.72
C VAL A 50 12.32 -9.36 29.99
N THR A 51 12.08 -8.05 29.88
CA THR A 51 13.09 -7.01 30.18
C THR A 51 12.59 -5.97 31.17
N PRO A 52 12.40 -6.36 32.45
CA PRO A 52 11.87 -5.47 33.47
C PRO A 52 12.83 -4.31 33.79
N ALA A 53 12.34 -3.08 33.70
CA ALA A 53 13.05 -1.86 34.05
C ALA A 53 12.98 -1.58 35.57
N GLN A 54 13.56 -2.46 36.39
CA GLN A 54 13.46 -2.43 37.86
C GLN A 54 14.81 -2.75 38.52
N LEU A 55 15.06 -2.19 39.71
CA LEU A 55 16.14 -2.63 40.61
C LEU A 55 15.59 -3.51 41.72
N VAL A 56 16.33 -4.55 42.09
CA VAL A 56 16.03 -5.44 43.21
C VAL A 56 17.27 -5.68 44.06
N ASP A 57 17.08 -6.04 45.32
CA ASP A 57 18.14 -6.61 46.12
C ASP A 57 18.46 -8.03 45.62
N LYS A 58 19.74 -8.33 45.41
CA LYS A 58 20.20 -9.60 44.85
C LYS A 58 19.91 -10.81 45.73
N GLU A 59 19.84 -10.64 47.05
CA GLU A 59 19.64 -11.73 48.00
C GLU A 59 18.17 -11.96 48.30
N SER A 60 17.42 -10.90 48.61
CA SER A 60 16.01 -10.99 48.98
C SER A 60 15.06 -10.98 47.78
N GLY A 61 15.49 -10.42 46.65
CA GLY A 61 14.64 -10.17 45.49
C GLY A 61 13.63 -9.04 45.69
N GLU A 62 13.70 -8.29 46.81
CA GLU A 62 12.81 -7.18 47.09
C GLU A 62 13.07 -6.00 46.14
N LEU A 63 11.99 -5.35 45.70
CA LEU A 63 12.05 -4.20 44.81
C LEU A 63 12.69 -2.98 45.51
N ILE A 64 13.68 -2.38 44.87
CA ILE A 64 14.32 -1.13 45.31
C ILE A 64 13.65 0.03 44.58
N SER A 65 12.61 0.59 45.21
CA SER A 65 11.87 1.75 44.67
C SER A 65 12.47 3.10 45.05
N ASP A 66 13.20 3.15 46.16
CA ASP A 66 13.93 4.33 46.64
C ASP A 66 15.40 4.23 46.22
N LEU A 67 15.74 4.91 45.13
CA LEU A 67 17.09 4.87 44.54
C LEU A 67 18.18 5.46 45.46
N THR A 68 17.82 6.18 46.53
CA THR A 68 18.81 6.65 47.51
C THR A 68 19.38 5.53 48.38
N LYS A 69 18.77 4.33 48.33
CA LYS A 69 19.15 3.15 49.09
C LYS A 69 19.92 2.11 48.28
N VAL A 70 20.33 2.43 47.05
CA VAL A 70 21.15 1.50 46.27
C VAL A 70 22.49 1.23 46.97
N ASP A 71 22.94 0.00 46.86
CA ASP A 71 24.15 -0.52 47.47
C ASP A 71 24.82 -1.61 46.60
N GLN A 72 25.82 -2.32 47.13
CA GLN A 72 26.53 -3.39 46.41
C GLN A 72 25.65 -4.61 46.06
N ASN A 73 24.52 -4.78 46.74
CA ASN A 73 23.59 -5.89 46.51
C ASN A 73 22.48 -5.50 45.52
N SER A 74 22.36 -4.21 45.19
CA SER A 74 21.39 -3.71 44.23
C SER A 74 21.74 -4.15 42.81
N ILE A 75 20.81 -4.83 42.13
CA ILE A 75 20.96 -5.30 40.75
C ILE A 75 19.74 -4.94 39.91
N MET A 76 19.90 -4.78 38.61
CA MET A 76 18.78 -4.84 37.67
C MET A 76 18.07 -6.19 37.83
N LYS A 77 16.74 -6.14 37.92
CA LYS A 77 15.89 -7.32 38.04
C LYS A 77 16.22 -8.29 36.89
N PRO A 78 16.64 -9.53 37.19
CA PRO A 78 16.94 -10.49 36.14
C PRO A 78 15.73 -10.72 35.24
N GLY A 79 15.96 -10.60 33.94
CA GLY A 79 15.08 -11.06 32.88
C GLY A 79 15.87 -11.93 31.90
N ASP A 80 15.30 -12.23 30.73
CA ASP A 80 15.99 -13.02 29.71
C ASP A 80 17.15 -12.23 29.09
N PHE A 81 17.09 -10.90 29.11
CA PHE A 81 18.09 -10.03 28.50
C PHE A 81 18.51 -8.86 29.38
N ARG A 82 19.72 -8.36 29.13
CA ARG A 82 20.29 -7.20 29.82
C ARG A 82 19.86 -5.91 29.12
N LEU A 83 19.48 -4.91 29.89
CA LEU A 83 19.10 -3.58 29.37
C LEU A 83 20.30 -2.71 28.96
N ASN A 84 21.49 -3.04 29.46
CA ASN A 84 22.70 -2.24 29.31
C ASN A 84 23.78 -2.92 28.46
N SER A 85 23.39 -3.83 27.55
CA SER A 85 24.33 -4.46 26.62
C SER A 85 24.27 -3.83 25.23
N TYR A 86 25.33 -3.99 24.43
CA TYR A 86 25.35 -3.43 23.07
C TYR A 86 24.21 -3.97 22.21
N GLU A 87 23.81 -5.24 22.39
CA GLU A 87 22.68 -5.83 21.68
C GLU A 87 21.38 -5.07 21.98
N TRP A 88 21.21 -4.58 23.21
CA TRP A 88 20.06 -3.77 23.61
C TRP A 88 20.13 -2.34 23.07
N GLY A 89 21.32 -1.78 22.86
CA GLY A 89 21.50 -0.56 22.09
C GLY A 89 20.91 -0.67 20.68
N VAL A 90 21.12 -1.82 20.01
CA VAL A 90 20.50 -2.12 18.71
C VAL A 90 18.98 -2.22 18.83
N THR A 91 18.47 -2.89 19.88
CA THR A 91 17.03 -3.00 20.15
C THR A 91 16.38 -1.63 20.32
N TYR A 92 16.97 -0.72 21.11
CA TYR A 92 16.45 0.64 21.29
C TYR A 92 16.39 1.40 19.96
N ALA A 93 17.44 1.33 19.14
CA ALA A 93 17.43 1.94 17.81
C ALA A 93 16.33 1.33 16.91
N GLY A 94 16.15 0.02 16.95
CA GLY A 94 15.09 -0.69 16.23
C GLY A 94 13.69 -0.26 16.64
N MET A 95 13.43 -0.15 17.93
CA MET A 95 12.15 0.28 18.46
C MET A 95 11.79 1.72 18.05
N LEU A 96 12.76 2.64 18.06
CA LEU A 96 12.55 4.00 17.56
C LEU A 96 12.21 4.03 16.07
N LEU A 97 12.90 3.21 15.26
CA LEU A 97 12.60 3.08 13.83
C LEU A 97 11.23 2.43 13.59
N ALA A 98 10.86 1.43 14.39
CA ALA A 98 9.56 0.78 14.32
C ALA A 98 8.43 1.78 14.56
N THR A 99 8.53 2.66 15.56
CA THR A 99 7.54 3.74 15.76
C THR A 99 7.45 4.64 14.53
N LYS A 100 8.58 5.06 13.94
CA LYS A 100 8.58 5.91 12.73
C LYS A 100 7.80 5.26 11.57
N ASN A 101 8.03 3.97 11.32
CA ASN A 101 7.53 3.33 10.09
C ASN A 101 6.17 2.62 10.26
N THR A 102 5.77 2.31 11.50
CA THR A 102 4.44 1.74 11.83
C THR A 102 3.44 2.81 12.28
N GLY A 103 3.91 3.90 12.91
CA GLY A 103 3.07 4.86 13.64
C GLY A 103 2.61 4.38 15.03
N ASP A 104 3.09 3.22 15.51
CA ASP A 104 2.76 2.69 16.83
C ASP A 104 3.75 3.21 17.90
N GLU A 105 3.24 4.02 18.82
CA GLU A 105 4.00 4.67 19.89
C GLU A 105 4.54 3.68 20.95
N LYS A 106 4.02 2.44 21.01
CA LYS A 106 4.47 1.47 22.03
C LYS A 106 5.96 1.17 21.92
N TYR A 107 6.50 1.13 20.69
CA TYR A 107 7.91 0.81 20.47
C TYR A 107 8.83 1.92 21.03
N ALA A 108 8.54 3.18 20.72
CA ALA A 108 9.27 4.31 21.28
C ALA A 108 9.09 4.40 22.81
N ALA A 109 7.88 4.15 23.32
CA ALA A 109 7.62 4.12 24.77
C ALA A 109 8.51 3.11 25.50
N TYR A 110 8.68 1.90 24.96
CA TYR A 110 9.62 0.91 25.49
C TYR A 110 11.04 1.48 25.59
N THR A 111 11.55 2.11 24.53
CA THR A 111 12.90 2.70 24.54
C THR A 111 13.03 3.79 25.59
N PHE A 112 12.10 4.75 25.62
CA PHE A 112 12.17 5.88 26.55
C PHE A 112 12.07 5.45 28.01
N GLU A 113 11.19 4.50 28.33
CA GLU A 113 11.06 3.99 29.69
C GLU A 113 12.36 3.37 30.19
N ARG A 114 12.99 2.52 29.37
CA ARG A 114 14.21 1.80 29.76
C ARG A 114 15.43 2.73 29.80
N LEU A 115 15.55 3.68 28.87
CA LEU A 115 16.62 4.68 28.92
C LEU A 115 16.46 5.63 30.14
N LYS A 116 15.23 6.02 30.48
CA LYS A 116 14.96 6.79 31.71
C LYS A 116 15.32 5.98 32.97
N PHE A 117 15.01 4.69 32.99
CA PHE A 117 15.41 3.79 34.07
C PHE A 117 16.93 3.67 34.20
N LEU A 118 17.64 3.47 33.09
CA LEU A 118 19.10 3.40 33.06
C LEU A 118 19.74 4.71 33.52
N SER A 119 19.25 5.85 33.04
CA SER A 119 19.73 7.17 33.47
C SER A 119 19.66 7.32 35.00
N LYS A 120 18.47 7.13 35.57
CA LYS A 120 18.26 7.24 37.02
C LYS A 120 19.07 6.24 37.83
N SER A 121 19.23 5.02 37.31
CA SER A 121 20.02 3.98 37.99
C SER A 121 21.49 4.35 38.00
N LEU A 122 22.04 4.83 36.87
CA LEU A 122 23.43 5.24 36.78
C LEU A 122 23.73 6.44 37.67
N ASP A 123 22.83 7.43 37.75
CA ASP A 123 22.96 8.53 38.72
C ASP A 123 23.07 8.00 40.16
N ALA A 124 22.17 7.10 40.55
CA ALA A 124 22.15 6.55 41.90
C ALA A 124 23.41 5.73 42.23
N PHE A 125 23.93 4.95 41.26
CA PHE A 125 25.17 4.20 41.45
C PHE A 125 26.42 5.10 41.43
N ALA A 126 26.41 6.22 40.70
CA ALA A 126 27.48 7.21 40.77
C ALA A 126 27.54 7.86 42.16
N ASP A 127 26.39 8.26 42.72
CA ASP A 127 26.27 8.77 44.10
C ASP A 127 26.71 7.73 45.15
N PHE A 128 26.43 6.45 44.90
CA PHE A 128 26.85 5.35 45.77
C PHE A 128 28.37 5.13 45.72
N GLU A 129 28.95 5.13 44.52
CA GLU A 129 30.40 4.98 44.32
C GLU A 129 31.19 6.12 44.96
N GLU A 130 30.73 7.37 44.86
CA GLU A 130 31.38 8.53 45.51
C GLU A 130 31.52 8.32 47.03
N LYS A 131 30.50 7.72 47.65
CA LYS A 131 30.49 7.41 49.09
C LYS A 131 31.24 6.12 49.43
N ASN A 132 31.48 5.24 48.45
CA ASN A 132 32.03 3.89 48.62
C ASN A 132 33.02 3.51 47.50
N PRO A 133 34.16 4.21 47.36
CA PRO A 133 35.00 4.22 46.15
C PRO A 133 35.69 2.88 45.79
N ASP A 134 35.66 1.88 46.67
CA ASP A 134 36.26 0.55 46.43
C ASP A 134 35.22 -0.57 46.33
N THR A 135 33.93 -0.22 46.35
CA THR A 135 32.84 -1.19 46.38
C THR A 135 32.37 -1.52 44.97
N LYS A 136 32.36 -2.81 44.62
CA LYS A 136 31.85 -3.27 43.33
C LYS A 136 30.33 -3.38 43.34
N PHE A 137 29.69 -2.92 42.26
CA PHE A 137 28.25 -3.01 42.01
C PHE A 137 27.98 -3.44 40.56
N GLN A 138 26.76 -3.87 40.26
CA GLN A 138 26.42 -4.50 38.97
C GLN A 138 26.65 -3.56 37.77
N LEU A 139 26.27 -2.28 37.90
CA LEU A 139 26.36 -1.29 36.82
C LEU A 139 27.74 -0.62 36.69
N TYR A 140 28.77 -1.14 37.37
CA TYR A 140 30.11 -0.53 37.36
C TYR A 140 30.66 -0.31 35.95
N ARG A 141 30.48 -1.29 35.04
CA ARG A 141 30.94 -1.16 33.65
C ARG A 141 30.14 -0.18 32.80
N SER A 142 28.91 0.13 33.21
CA SER A 142 28.10 1.15 32.56
C SER A 142 28.48 2.56 33.02
N LEU A 143 29.02 2.73 34.23
CA LEU A 143 29.63 3.99 34.66
C LEU A 143 31.05 4.15 34.13
N HIS A 144 31.82 3.06 34.13
CA HIS A 144 33.20 3.01 33.69
C HIS A 144 33.31 2.01 32.54
N PRO A 145 33.07 2.40 31.28
CA PRO A 145 33.26 1.50 30.15
C PRO A 145 34.72 1.07 30.03
N HIS A 146 34.96 -0.20 29.66
CA HIS A 146 36.30 -0.78 29.47
C HIS A 146 36.50 -1.40 28.08
N ALA A 147 35.44 -1.41 27.26
CA ALA A 147 35.46 -1.78 25.86
C ALA A 147 34.39 -1.00 25.10
N LEU A 148 34.53 -0.95 23.77
CA LEU A 148 33.50 -0.42 22.88
C LEU A 148 32.15 -1.15 23.08
N ASP A 149 32.20 -2.46 23.35
CA ASP A 149 31.03 -3.32 23.65
C ASP A 149 30.20 -2.82 24.86
N ASP A 150 30.80 -2.05 25.78
CA ASP A 150 30.11 -1.56 26.99
C ASP A 150 29.29 -0.28 26.73
N CYS A 151 29.57 0.46 25.64
CA CYS A 151 29.07 1.83 25.49
C CYS A 151 28.61 2.23 24.09
N GLY A 152 29.19 1.71 23.02
CA GLY A 152 29.02 2.20 21.65
C GLY A 152 27.57 2.24 21.16
N ALA A 153 26.98 1.05 20.99
CA ALA A 153 25.62 0.92 20.45
C ALA A 153 24.57 1.63 21.34
N ILE A 154 24.76 1.59 22.66
CA ILE A 154 23.87 2.28 23.61
C ILE A 154 23.99 3.79 23.48
N CYS A 155 25.21 4.32 23.36
CA CYS A 155 25.45 5.74 23.16
C CYS A 155 24.76 6.24 21.88
N ALA A 156 24.90 5.50 20.76
CA ALA A 156 24.22 5.82 19.52
C ALA A 156 22.69 5.85 19.69
N ALA A 157 22.12 4.87 20.40
CA ALA A 157 20.69 4.81 20.69
C ALA A 157 20.20 5.93 21.62
N MET A 158 20.98 6.29 22.65
CA MET A 158 20.68 7.42 23.54
C MET A 158 20.64 8.73 22.76
N ILE A 159 21.60 8.97 21.87
CA ILE A 159 21.61 10.18 21.02
C ILE A 159 20.39 10.19 20.09
N LYS A 160 20.07 9.07 19.44
CA LYS A 160 18.87 8.96 18.59
C LYS A 160 17.59 9.23 19.39
N ALA A 161 17.48 8.68 20.61
CA ALA A 161 16.35 8.91 21.50
C ALA A 161 16.21 10.41 21.82
N THR A 162 17.29 11.05 22.29
CA THR A 162 17.30 12.49 22.64
C THR A 162 16.93 13.38 21.44
N LYS A 163 17.40 13.06 20.24
CA LYS A 163 17.03 13.78 19.01
C LYS A 163 15.55 13.62 18.64
N SER A 164 14.94 12.48 18.97
CA SER A 164 13.51 12.23 18.70
C SER A 164 12.58 12.85 19.73
N ARG A 165 12.96 12.80 21.02
CA ARG A 165 12.22 13.34 22.15
C ARG A 165 13.19 13.52 23.32
N GLU A 166 13.01 14.60 24.09
CA GLU A 166 13.82 14.84 25.28
C GLU A 166 13.69 13.69 26.30
N VAL A 167 14.83 13.10 26.67
CA VAL A 167 14.95 12.14 27.77
C VAL A 167 15.83 12.79 28.83
N GLU A 168 15.27 12.95 30.03
CA GLU A 168 15.96 13.59 31.15
C GLU A 168 17.32 12.92 31.44
N ASN A 169 18.35 13.74 31.60
CA ASN A 169 19.65 13.37 32.17
C ASN A 169 20.44 12.27 31.42
N LEU A 170 20.43 12.28 30.08
CA LEU A 170 21.29 11.41 29.26
C LEU A 170 22.63 12.05 28.86
N ASP A 171 22.74 13.38 28.84
CA ASP A 171 23.91 14.06 28.28
C ASP A 171 25.23 13.69 28.96
N TRP A 172 25.26 13.55 30.29
CA TRP A 172 26.49 13.18 30.99
C TRP A 172 26.92 11.74 30.66
N ILE A 173 25.96 10.82 30.46
CA ILE A 173 26.21 9.42 30.08
C ILE A 173 26.73 9.37 28.64
N ILE A 174 26.07 10.09 27.73
CA ILE A 174 26.51 10.23 26.33
C ILE A 174 27.94 10.78 26.28
N ASN A 175 28.23 11.83 27.04
CA ASN A 175 29.55 12.43 27.11
C ASN A 175 30.61 11.49 27.70
N ASN A 176 30.27 10.73 28.74
CA ASN A 176 31.17 9.71 29.30
C ASN A 176 31.50 8.60 28.28
N TYR A 177 30.48 8.11 27.57
CA TYR A 177 30.64 7.07 26.57
C TYR A 177 31.43 7.55 25.35
N ILE A 178 31.14 8.74 24.83
CA ILE A 178 31.86 9.26 23.66
C ILE A 178 33.30 9.65 24.01
N ASP A 179 33.57 10.12 25.23
CA ASP A 179 34.93 10.33 25.73
C ASP A 179 35.70 9.01 25.77
N TYR A 180 35.08 7.93 26.26
CA TYR A 180 35.71 6.62 26.23
C TYR A 180 36.09 6.18 24.81
N ILE A 181 35.14 6.25 23.87
CA ILE A 181 35.35 5.84 22.47
C ILE A 181 36.44 6.68 21.80
N SER A 182 36.44 7.99 22.03
CA SER A 182 37.35 8.91 21.35
C SER A 182 38.74 8.90 21.97
N ASN A 183 38.84 8.86 23.30
CA ASN A 183 40.06 9.22 24.03
C ASN A 183 40.66 8.08 24.87
N LYS A 184 39.88 7.06 25.25
CA LYS A 184 40.33 6.00 26.18
C LYS A 184 40.48 4.63 25.53
N GLN A 185 39.64 4.33 24.53
CA GLN A 185 39.71 3.07 23.81
C GLN A 185 41.10 2.88 23.17
N PHE A 186 41.64 1.67 23.31
CA PHE A 186 42.92 1.32 22.71
C PHE A 186 42.90 1.48 21.18
N ARG A 187 43.95 2.09 20.65
CA ARG A 187 44.17 2.31 19.22
C ARG A 187 45.58 1.84 18.83
N LEU A 188 45.74 1.38 17.60
CA LEU A 188 47.05 1.13 17.00
C LEU A 188 47.81 2.46 16.81
N GLN A 189 49.08 2.36 16.41
CA GLN A 189 49.94 3.53 16.20
C GLN A 189 49.37 4.52 15.17
N ASP A 190 48.63 4.06 14.17
CA ASP A 190 47.99 4.92 13.18
C ASP A 190 46.58 5.39 13.59
N GLU A 191 46.24 5.22 14.87
CA GLU A 191 44.97 5.61 15.51
C GLU A 191 43.76 4.72 15.13
N THR A 192 43.99 3.58 14.49
CA THR A 192 42.92 2.59 14.23
C THR A 192 42.45 1.98 15.56
N LEU A 193 41.15 2.00 15.84
CA LEU A 193 40.55 1.34 17.01
C LEU A 193 40.88 -0.16 17.03
N ALA A 194 41.31 -0.65 18.18
CA ALA A 194 41.79 -2.03 18.32
C ALA A 194 41.54 -2.61 19.71
N ARG A 195 41.85 -3.90 19.86
CA ARG A 195 41.78 -4.68 21.10
C ARG A 195 43.13 -5.32 21.39
N ASN A 196 43.37 -5.64 22.66
CA ASN A 196 44.50 -6.48 23.10
C ASN A 196 44.04 -7.91 23.45
N ARG A 197 43.03 -8.41 22.72
CA ARG A 197 42.51 -9.77 22.81
C ARG A 197 41.95 -10.22 21.45
N PRO A 198 42.04 -11.51 21.07
CA PRO A 198 42.70 -12.59 21.82
C PRO A 198 44.23 -12.48 21.78
N GLN A 199 44.77 -11.59 20.94
CA GLN A 199 46.20 -11.25 20.84
C GLN A 199 46.39 -9.73 20.97
N PRO A 200 47.60 -9.24 21.28
CA PRO A 200 47.92 -7.82 21.20
C PRO A 200 47.63 -7.25 19.80
N ASN A 201 47.28 -5.96 19.72
CA ASN A 201 47.09 -5.25 18.44
C ASN A 201 46.12 -5.94 17.47
N SER A 202 45.00 -6.44 17.99
CA SER A 202 43.95 -7.12 17.21
C SER A 202 42.86 -6.14 16.78
N ILE A 203 42.49 -6.13 15.50
CA ILE A 203 41.32 -5.43 14.99
C ILE A 203 40.19 -6.44 14.80
N TRP A 204 39.03 -6.15 15.38
CA TRP A 204 37.81 -6.94 15.23
C TRP A 204 36.83 -6.19 14.37
N LEU A 205 36.25 -6.85 13.36
CA LEU A 205 35.32 -6.20 12.45
C LEU A 205 34.11 -5.59 13.17
N ASP A 206 33.67 -6.21 14.27
CA ASP A 206 32.60 -5.74 15.15
C ASP A 206 32.84 -4.31 15.67
N ASP A 207 34.12 -3.91 15.88
CA ASP A 207 34.47 -2.59 16.42
C ASP A 207 34.06 -1.44 15.50
N LEU A 208 33.81 -1.70 14.21
CA LEU A 208 33.13 -0.73 13.35
C LEU A 208 31.76 -0.35 13.94
N PHE A 209 30.91 -1.34 14.22
CA PHE A 209 29.59 -1.06 14.75
C PHE A 209 29.62 -0.58 16.20
N MET A 210 30.57 -1.07 16.99
CA MET A 210 30.69 -0.66 18.40
C MET A 210 31.27 0.75 18.58
N SER A 211 31.64 1.47 17.53
CA SER A 211 32.20 2.83 17.64
C SER A 211 31.61 3.84 16.67
N ILE A 212 31.51 3.47 15.39
CA ILE A 212 31.23 4.42 14.30
C ILE A 212 29.81 4.99 14.36
N PRO A 213 28.74 4.22 14.63
CA PRO A 213 27.42 4.80 14.82
C PRO A 213 27.37 5.83 15.96
N ALA A 214 28.10 5.61 17.06
CA ALA A 214 28.15 6.56 18.17
C ALA A 214 28.91 7.84 17.79
N LEU A 215 30.06 7.71 17.14
CA LEU A 215 30.82 8.85 16.60
C LEU A 215 29.99 9.64 15.59
N ALA A 216 29.36 8.97 14.63
CA ALA A 216 28.53 9.59 13.60
C ALA A 216 27.32 10.32 14.21
N GLN A 217 26.61 9.68 15.14
CA GLN A 217 25.51 10.33 15.85
C GLN A 217 26.00 11.51 16.71
N MET A 218 27.17 11.42 17.35
CA MET A 218 27.72 12.54 18.11
C MET A 218 28.09 13.72 17.21
N GLY A 219 28.68 13.48 16.04
CA GLY A 219 28.93 14.53 15.04
C GLY A 219 27.63 15.24 14.65
N SER A 220 26.56 14.48 14.43
CA SER A 220 25.23 15.04 14.14
C SER A 220 24.60 15.76 15.31
N TYR A 221 24.80 15.29 16.55
CA TYR A 221 24.20 15.83 17.75
C TYR A 221 24.87 17.13 18.21
N SER A 222 26.21 17.18 18.14
CA SER A 222 27.02 18.31 18.61
C SER A 222 27.36 19.33 17.51
N GLY A 223 27.29 18.92 16.24
CA GLY A 223 27.78 19.71 15.11
C GLY A 223 29.32 19.72 14.98
N ASP A 224 30.05 18.96 15.80
CA ASP A 224 31.52 18.90 15.76
C ASP A 224 31.98 17.88 14.71
N THR A 225 32.64 18.38 13.66
CA THR A 225 33.04 17.58 12.50
C THR A 225 34.10 16.54 12.82
N LYS A 226 34.86 16.70 13.90
CA LYS A 226 35.94 15.76 14.26
C LYS A 226 35.43 14.33 14.45
N TYR A 227 34.17 14.17 14.87
CA TYR A 227 33.57 12.86 15.07
C TYR A 227 33.24 12.19 13.74
N PHE A 228 32.83 12.96 12.73
CA PHE A 228 32.68 12.45 11.36
C PHE A 228 34.04 12.11 10.74
N ASP A 229 35.05 12.94 10.98
CA ASP A 229 36.42 12.71 10.50
C ASP A 229 37.00 11.40 11.08
N ASP A 230 36.88 11.17 12.39
CA ASP A 230 37.31 9.91 13.02
C ASP A 230 36.47 8.74 12.50
N ALA A 231 35.13 8.87 12.44
CA ALA A 231 34.25 7.83 11.92
C ALA A 231 34.66 7.34 10.52
N VAL A 232 34.87 8.27 9.58
CA VAL A 232 35.32 7.96 8.22
C VAL A 232 36.73 7.38 8.22
N LYS A 233 37.66 7.96 9.00
CA LYS A 233 39.04 7.46 9.10
C LYS A 233 39.07 6.00 9.53
N GLN A 234 38.30 5.63 10.56
CA GLN A 234 38.21 4.26 11.04
C GLN A 234 37.66 3.32 9.97
N VAL A 235 36.58 3.68 9.27
CA VAL A 235 36.03 2.85 8.17
C VAL A 235 37.08 2.56 7.09
N LEU A 236 37.83 3.59 6.68
CA LEU A 236 38.86 3.44 5.65
C LEU A 236 40.08 2.63 6.15
N GLN A 237 40.46 2.79 7.42
CA GLN A 237 41.56 2.05 8.04
C GLN A 237 41.24 0.56 8.26
N PHE A 238 40.01 0.25 8.66
CA PHE A 238 39.53 -1.13 8.78
C PHE A 238 39.44 -1.78 7.41
N SER A 239 38.79 -1.13 6.43
CA SER A 239 38.61 -1.70 5.09
C SER A 239 39.93 -1.95 4.37
N LYS A 240 40.93 -1.06 4.51
CA LYS A 240 42.27 -1.28 3.97
C LYS A 240 42.92 -2.59 4.43
N ARG A 241 42.61 -3.06 5.64
CA ARG A 241 43.21 -4.27 6.24
C ARG A 241 42.33 -5.50 6.08
N MET A 242 41.02 -5.32 6.21
CA MET A 242 40.09 -6.42 6.47
C MET A 242 39.16 -6.72 5.30
N PHE A 243 39.00 -5.81 4.33
CA PHE A 243 38.12 -6.02 3.20
C PHE A 243 38.81 -6.81 2.09
N ASN A 244 38.22 -7.95 1.73
CA ASN A 244 38.59 -8.71 0.55
C ASN A 244 37.85 -8.15 -0.66
N TYR A 245 38.55 -7.41 -1.52
CA TYR A 245 37.97 -6.76 -2.71
C TYR A 245 37.54 -7.74 -3.80
N GLU A 246 38.10 -8.95 -3.85
CA GLU A 246 37.70 -9.97 -4.82
C GLU A 246 36.34 -10.58 -4.44
N LYS A 247 36.13 -10.83 -3.14
CA LYS A 247 34.88 -11.40 -2.61
C LYS A 247 33.83 -10.33 -2.30
N GLY A 248 34.25 -9.09 -2.08
CA GLY A 248 33.40 -8.04 -1.54
C GLY A 248 32.95 -8.30 -0.10
N LEU A 249 33.77 -8.97 0.71
CA LEU A 249 33.46 -9.37 2.09
C LEU A 249 34.59 -8.97 3.03
N PHE A 250 34.28 -8.78 4.31
CA PHE A 250 35.30 -8.55 5.34
C PHE A 250 35.70 -9.85 6.04
N MET A 251 36.99 -10.00 6.34
CA MET A 251 37.44 -10.97 7.35
C MET A 251 37.00 -10.52 8.75
N HIS A 252 36.77 -11.45 9.67
CA HIS A 252 36.36 -11.13 11.03
C HIS A 252 37.47 -10.45 11.86
N GLY A 253 38.71 -10.90 11.69
CA GLY A 253 39.81 -10.51 12.57
C GLY A 253 41.11 -10.29 11.84
N TRP A 254 41.85 -9.27 12.27
CA TRP A 254 43.18 -8.95 11.76
C TRP A 254 44.13 -8.70 12.93
N ILE A 255 45.32 -9.30 12.90
CA ILE A 255 46.34 -9.15 13.94
C ILE A 255 47.58 -8.56 13.31
N GLN A 256 48.07 -7.46 13.89
CA GLN A 256 49.19 -6.70 13.34
C GLN A 256 50.49 -7.51 13.18
N GLU A 257 50.75 -8.41 14.12
CA GLU A 257 51.99 -9.20 14.17
C GLU A 257 51.98 -10.43 13.26
N MET A 258 50.90 -10.70 12.53
CA MET A 258 50.82 -11.84 11.61
C MET A 258 51.33 -11.46 10.21
N ASP A 259 52.20 -12.30 9.63
CA ASP A 259 52.62 -12.15 8.23
C ASP A 259 51.48 -12.51 7.25
N GLU A 260 50.71 -13.54 7.59
CA GLU A 260 49.53 -13.99 6.85
C GLU A 260 48.28 -13.80 7.69
N HIS A 261 47.20 -13.29 7.08
CA HIS A 261 45.94 -13.01 7.78
C HIS A 261 44.85 -13.98 7.31
N PRO A 262 44.49 -15.02 8.11
CA PRO A 262 43.44 -15.96 7.74
C PRO A 262 42.09 -15.27 7.62
N GLN A 263 41.38 -15.51 6.52
CA GLN A 263 40.12 -14.84 6.23
C GLN A 263 38.93 -15.73 6.55
N PHE A 264 38.27 -15.45 7.68
CA PHE A 264 36.97 -16.01 8.02
C PHE A 264 35.90 -14.93 7.84
N HIS A 265 35.07 -15.07 6.80
CA HIS A 265 33.99 -14.13 6.48
C HIS A 265 32.76 -14.44 7.33
N TRP A 266 32.87 -14.21 8.63
CA TRP A 266 31.80 -14.47 9.58
C TRP A 266 30.61 -13.54 9.35
N ALA A 267 29.42 -14.14 9.27
CA ALA A 267 28.20 -13.47 8.85
C ALA A 267 27.82 -12.29 9.74
N ARG A 268 27.67 -12.48 11.05
CA ARG A 268 27.21 -11.37 11.89
C ARG A 268 28.18 -10.19 11.94
N ALA A 269 29.49 -10.42 11.98
CA ALA A 269 30.45 -9.33 11.93
C ALA A 269 30.44 -8.58 10.58
N ASN A 270 30.22 -9.27 9.46
CA ASN A 270 29.94 -8.61 8.17
C ASN A 270 28.62 -7.82 8.23
N GLY A 271 27.62 -8.35 8.94
CA GLY A 271 26.40 -7.62 9.26
C GLY A 271 26.70 -6.29 9.94
N TRP A 272 27.48 -6.32 11.02
CA TRP A 272 27.91 -5.11 11.72
C TRP A 272 28.64 -4.12 10.83
N ALA A 273 29.50 -4.59 9.93
CA ALA A 273 30.18 -3.72 8.98
C ALA A 273 29.20 -3.04 8.01
N VAL A 274 28.29 -3.78 7.35
CA VAL A 274 27.33 -3.16 6.40
C VAL A 274 26.35 -2.23 7.11
N MET A 275 25.90 -2.60 8.31
CA MET A 275 25.05 -1.74 9.14
C MET A 275 25.78 -0.45 9.53
N THR A 276 27.07 -0.54 9.87
CA THR A 276 27.89 0.64 10.17
C THR A 276 27.97 1.61 9.00
N LEU A 277 28.21 1.09 7.79
CA LEU A 277 28.37 1.90 6.59
C LEU A 277 27.08 2.66 6.26
N VAL A 278 25.92 1.99 6.33
CA VAL A 278 24.64 2.66 6.07
C VAL A 278 24.30 3.66 7.19
N GLU A 279 24.53 3.31 8.47
CA GLU A 279 24.28 4.19 9.61
C GLU A 279 25.17 5.45 9.61
N LEU A 280 26.42 5.34 9.15
CA LEU A 280 27.30 6.49 8.96
C LEU A 280 26.75 7.41 7.87
N LEU A 281 26.37 6.87 6.72
CA LEU A 281 25.86 7.64 5.58
C LEU A 281 24.53 8.35 5.87
N GLU A 282 23.75 7.90 6.85
CA GLU A 282 22.50 8.58 7.28
C GLU A 282 22.73 9.96 7.88
N VAL A 283 23.89 10.18 8.50
CA VAL A 283 24.17 11.42 9.24
C VAL A 283 25.46 12.12 8.80
N LEU A 284 26.27 11.46 7.98
CA LEU A 284 27.48 12.05 7.40
C LEU A 284 27.09 13.19 6.44
N PRO A 285 27.67 14.41 6.59
CA PRO A 285 27.36 15.52 5.71
C PRO A 285 27.60 15.19 4.24
N GLU A 286 26.70 15.61 3.35
CA GLU A 286 26.78 15.29 1.91
C GLU A 286 28.09 15.76 1.26
N ASN A 287 28.66 16.87 1.75
CA ASN A 287 29.92 17.45 1.27
C ASN A 287 31.18 16.93 2.00
N HIS A 288 31.06 15.93 2.87
CA HIS A 288 32.20 15.38 3.58
C HIS A 288 33.14 14.63 2.62
N GLN A 289 34.45 14.90 2.68
CA GLN A 289 35.43 14.42 1.68
C GLN A 289 35.50 12.90 1.55
N GLY A 290 35.29 12.15 2.64
CA GLY A 290 35.30 10.69 2.59
C GLY A 290 33.96 10.01 2.33
N ARG A 291 32.87 10.77 2.10
CA ARG A 291 31.52 10.20 1.91
C ARG A 291 31.46 9.23 0.73
N ASP A 292 32.04 9.62 -0.41
CA ASP A 292 32.03 8.80 -1.62
C ASP A 292 32.77 7.47 -1.43
N GLN A 293 33.87 7.48 -0.66
CA GLN A 293 34.63 6.27 -0.36
C GLN A 293 33.84 5.31 0.54
N VAL A 294 33.09 5.84 1.50
CA VAL A 294 32.19 5.05 2.35
C VAL A 294 31.03 4.47 1.53
N LEU A 295 30.43 5.28 0.64
CA LEU A 295 29.35 4.84 -0.25
C LEU A 295 29.83 3.75 -1.23
N GLU A 296 31.00 3.92 -1.85
CA GLU A 296 31.57 2.91 -2.74
C GLU A 296 31.81 1.58 -1.99
N LEU A 297 32.34 1.67 -0.77
CA LEU A 297 32.57 0.49 0.08
C LEU A 297 31.24 -0.20 0.45
N LEU A 298 30.20 0.57 0.81
CA LEU A 298 28.85 0.03 1.05
C LEU A 298 28.34 -0.73 -0.18
N GLN A 299 28.37 -0.11 -1.35
CA GLN A 299 27.89 -0.70 -2.61
C GLN A 299 28.66 -1.98 -2.97
N ARG A 300 29.98 -1.99 -2.78
CA ARG A 300 30.83 -3.17 -2.99
C ARG A 300 30.50 -4.30 -2.01
N HIS A 301 30.29 -3.97 -0.75
CA HIS A 301 29.96 -4.96 0.28
C HIS A 301 28.58 -5.56 0.06
N ILE A 302 27.56 -4.74 -0.25
CA ILE A 302 26.22 -5.21 -0.62
C ILE A 302 26.28 -6.15 -1.83
N ARG A 303 27.05 -5.80 -2.86
CA ARG A 303 27.27 -6.68 -4.03
C ARG A 303 27.93 -8.01 -3.65
N GLY A 304 28.92 -7.98 -2.75
CA GLY A 304 29.55 -9.19 -2.23
C GLY A 304 28.55 -10.07 -1.49
N LEU A 305 27.76 -9.51 -0.57
CA LEU A 305 26.73 -10.22 0.19
C LEU A 305 25.67 -10.85 -0.73
N ALA A 306 25.23 -10.14 -1.77
CA ALA A 306 24.25 -10.63 -2.74
C ALA A 306 24.69 -11.91 -3.46
N ASN A 307 25.98 -12.07 -3.73
CA ASN A 307 26.50 -13.27 -4.40
C ASN A 307 26.43 -14.54 -3.53
N TYR A 308 26.16 -14.41 -2.23
CA TYR A 308 26.20 -15.52 -1.26
C TYR A 308 24.88 -15.75 -0.52
N GLN A 309 23.76 -15.15 -0.98
CA GLN A 309 22.46 -15.47 -0.41
C GLN A 309 22.10 -16.93 -0.70
N HIS A 310 21.73 -17.68 0.34
CA HIS A 310 21.24 -19.05 0.18
C HIS A 310 19.84 -19.03 -0.47
N GLY A 311 19.45 -20.10 -1.18
CA GLY A 311 18.15 -20.18 -1.87
C GLY A 311 16.92 -20.09 -0.96
N THR A 312 17.10 -20.16 0.35
CA THR A 312 16.06 -19.93 1.36
C THR A 312 16.05 -18.50 1.91
N GLY A 313 16.87 -17.60 1.39
CA GLY A 313 16.95 -16.20 1.80
C GLY A 313 17.90 -15.88 2.95
N PHE A 314 18.36 -16.88 3.69
CA PHE A 314 19.37 -16.71 4.73
C PHE A 314 20.79 -16.58 4.17
N TRP A 315 21.72 -16.21 5.05
CA TRP A 315 23.16 -16.39 4.83
C TRP A 315 23.75 -17.47 5.73
N HIS A 316 24.78 -18.10 5.20
CA HIS A 316 25.62 -19.05 5.93
C HIS A 316 26.48 -18.34 6.99
N GLN A 317 26.66 -18.98 8.15
CA GLN A 317 27.48 -18.50 9.27
C GLN A 317 28.88 -18.06 8.84
N LEU A 318 29.53 -18.83 7.95
CA LEU A 318 30.63 -18.30 7.12
C LEU A 318 30.08 -18.09 5.71
N ILE A 319 30.02 -16.84 5.28
CA ILE A 319 29.25 -16.41 4.10
C ILE A 319 29.67 -17.16 2.84
N ASP A 320 30.97 -17.39 2.68
CA ASP A 320 31.56 -18.04 1.50
C ASP A 320 31.71 -19.56 1.64
N ARG A 321 31.00 -20.17 2.61
CA ARG A 321 31.02 -21.63 2.87
C ARG A 321 29.61 -22.17 3.08
N ASN A 322 29.06 -22.74 2.00
CA ASN A 322 27.68 -23.22 1.95
C ASN A 322 27.40 -24.52 2.72
N ASP A 323 28.40 -25.07 3.40
CA ASP A 323 28.31 -26.22 4.30
C ASP A 323 28.23 -25.80 5.78
N THR A 324 28.24 -24.50 6.09
CA THR A 324 27.93 -23.99 7.43
C THR A 324 26.43 -23.80 7.64
N TYR A 325 25.98 -23.74 8.89
CA TYR A 325 24.56 -23.51 9.18
C TYR A 325 24.10 -22.09 8.76
N LEU A 326 22.81 -21.94 8.48
CA LEU A 326 22.18 -20.66 8.15
C LEU A 326 21.89 -19.86 9.44
N GLU A 327 22.25 -18.57 9.45
CA GLU A 327 22.25 -17.76 10.68
C GLU A 327 21.28 -16.57 10.59
N THR A 328 20.42 -16.43 11.59
CA THR A 328 19.27 -15.50 11.56
C THR A 328 19.67 -14.04 11.81
N SER A 329 20.54 -13.76 12.78
CA SER A 329 20.84 -12.37 13.14
C SER A 329 21.57 -11.62 12.04
N ALA A 330 22.55 -12.25 11.39
CA ALA A 330 23.24 -11.70 10.23
C ALA A 330 22.26 -11.46 9.08
N THR A 331 21.38 -12.43 8.79
CA THR A 331 20.35 -12.28 7.76
C THR A 331 19.45 -11.07 8.06
N ALA A 332 19.00 -10.89 9.30
CA ALA A 332 18.21 -9.71 9.70
C ALA A 332 18.99 -8.39 9.55
N ILE A 333 20.28 -8.37 9.92
CA ILE A 333 21.13 -7.19 9.72
C ILE A 333 21.27 -6.86 8.22
N TYR A 334 21.44 -7.86 7.36
CA TYR A 334 21.52 -7.66 5.91
C TYR A 334 20.20 -7.15 5.33
N THR A 335 19.07 -7.73 5.76
CA THR A 335 17.73 -7.24 5.39
C THR A 335 17.59 -5.76 5.72
N TYR A 336 17.89 -5.36 6.96
CA TYR A 336 17.86 -3.96 7.38
C TYR A 336 18.76 -3.07 6.52
N SER A 337 20.05 -3.43 6.43
CA SER A 337 21.05 -2.52 5.87
C SER A 337 20.88 -2.33 4.37
N ILE A 338 20.48 -3.39 3.65
CA ILE A 338 20.26 -3.35 2.21
C ILE A 338 18.91 -2.70 1.90
N ALA A 339 17.83 -3.00 2.65
CA ALA A 339 16.55 -2.31 2.47
C ALA A 339 16.72 -0.80 2.70
N ARG A 340 17.48 -0.40 3.72
CA ARG A 340 17.80 1.00 3.96
C ARG A 340 18.62 1.62 2.83
N ALA A 341 19.62 0.90 2.30
CA ALA A 341 20.37 1.38 1.14
C ALA A 341 19.49 1.57 -0.11
N ILE A 342 18.47 0.73 -0.31
CA ILE A 342 17.47 0.89 -1.37
C ILE A 342 16.62 2.14 -1.11
N ASN A 343 16.03 2.25 0.10
CA ASN A 343 15.18 3.38 0.49
C ASN A 343 15.89 4.75 0.45
N ARG A 344 17.23 4.76 0.44
CA ARG A 344 18.06 5.97 0.32
C ARG A 344 18.64 6.18 -1.08
N GLY A 345 18.33 5.32 -2.04
CA GLY A 345 18.85 5.39 -3.41
C GLY A 345 20.36 5.12 -3.51
N TYR A 346 20.96 4.47 -2.51
CA TYR A 346 22.39 4.11 -2.52
C TYR A 346 22.66 2.91 -3.43
N VAL A 347 21.66 2.06 -3.64
CA VAL A 347 21.72 0.90 -4.54
C VAL A 347 20.41 0.75 -5.32
N ASP A 348 20.47 0.05 -6.44
CA ASP A 348 19.32 -0.17 -7.34
C ASP A 348 18.26 -1.10 -6.71
N ALA A 349 17.02 -0.63 -6.63
CA ALA A 349 15.89 -1.36 -6.06
C ALA A 349 15.54 -2.63 -6.83
N LYS A 350 15.65 -2.62 -8.17
CA LYS A 350 15.34 -3.77 -9.04
C LYS A 350 16.35 -4.90 -8.81
N VAL A 351 17.61 -4.54 -8.55
CA VAL A 351 18.69 -5.50 -8.28
C VAL A 351 18.55 -6.13 -6.89
N TYR A 352 18.36 -5.33 -5.85
CA TYR A 352 18.48 -5.79 -4.46
C TYR A 352 17.15 -5.96 -3.72
N GLY A 353 16.06 -5.42 -4.25
CA GLY A 353 14.72 -5.54 -3.69
C GLY A 353 14.23 -6.98 -3.52
N PRO A 354 14.31 -7.85 -4.56
CA PRO A 354 13.84 -9.22 -4.44
C PRO A 354 14.62 -10.00 -3.39
N MET A 355 15.92 -9.72 -3.30
CA MET A 355 16.86 -10.28 -2.33
C MET A 355 16.46 -9.92 -0.89
N VAL A 356 16.10 -8.66 -0.59
CA VAL A 356 15.68 -8.27 0.77
C VAL A 356 14.29 -8.78 1.13
N CYS A 357 13.36 -8.88 0.17
CA CYS A 357 12.07 -9.53 0.40
C CYS A 357 12.25 -11.02 0.77
N LEU A 358 13.11 -11.73 0.04
CA LEU A 358 13.42 -13.12 0.32
C LEU A 358 14.09 -13.28 1.70
N ALA A 359 15.02 -12.39 2.05
CA ALA A 359 15.68 -12.37 3.34
C ALA A 359 14.71 -12.08 4.49
N TRP A 360 13.78 -11.12 4.31
CA TRP A 360 12.75 -10.83 5.30
C TRP A 360 11.84 -12.04 5.55
N ASN A 361 11.32 -12.69 4.51
CA ASN A 361 10.46 -13.85 4.67
C ASN A 361 11.17 -14.99 5.42
N ALA A 362 12.47 -15.17 5.15
CA ALA A 362 13.33 -16.09 5.89
C ALA A 362 13.41 -15.71 7.37
N VAL A 363 13.74 -14.46 7.68
CA VAL A 363 13.84 -13.96 9.07
C VAL A 363 12.51 -14.06 9.81
N ALA A 364 11.40 -13.67 9.18
CA ALA A 364 10.06 -13.74 9.76
C ALA A 364 9.68 -15.17 10.16
N SER A 365 10.10 -16.18 9.37
CA SER A 365 9.90 -17.60 9.70
C SER A 365 10.62 -18.08 10.97
N LYS A 366 11.59 -17.30 11.48
CA LYS A 366 12.36 -17.61 12.69
C LYS A 366 11.85 -16.90 13.94
N VAL A 367 10.82 -16.07 13.80
CA VAL A 367 10.11 -15.51 14.95
C VAL A 367 8.96 -16.45 15.31
N ASN A 368 9.17 -17.25 16.36
CA ASN A 368 8.19 -18.22 16.80
C ASN A 368 6.97 -17.57 17.47
N ASP A 369 6.00 -18.38 17.86
CA ASP A 369 4.74 -17.90 18.45
C ASP A 369 4.94 -17.14 19.76
N ALA A 370 6.01 -17.44 20.49
CA ALA A 370 6.38 -16.75 21.73
C ALA A 370 7.10 -15.42 21.48
N GLY A 371 7.39 -15.04 20.23
CA GLY A 371 8.15 -13.83 19.90
C GLY A 371 9.67 -13.97 20.02
N GLN A 372 10.18 -15.19 20.24
CA GLN A 372 11.61 -15.47 20.29
C GLN A 372 12.20 -15.63 18.89
N VAL A 373 13.49 -15.28 18.74
CA VAL A 373 14.21 -15.35 17.45
C VAL A 373 15.13 -16.57 17.39
N GLU A 374 14.69 -17.58 16.65
CA GLU A 374 15.43 -18.84 16.46
C GLU A 374 16.59 -18.70 15.47
N GLY A 375 17.53 -19.66 15.48
CA GLY A 375 18.67 -19.68 14.54
C GLY A 375 19.72 -18.59 14.78
N THR A 376 19.65 -17.90 15.91
CA THR A 376 20.59 -16.83 16.27
C THR A 376 21.87 -17.40 16.90
N CYS A 377 23.02 -17.14 16.29
CA CYS A 377 24.33 -17.50 16.82
C CYS A 377 24.62 -16.75 18.14
N VAL A 378 25.11 -17.45 19.16
CA VAL A 378 25.49 -16.84 20.45
C VAL A 378 26.71 -15.91 20.30
N GLY A 379 27.03 -15.13 21.35
CA GLY A 379 28.24 -14.30 21.39
C GLY A 379 29.48 -15.10 20.96
N THR A 380 30.23 -14.56 20.00
CA THR A 380 31.28 -15.29 19.29
C THR A 380 32.54 -14.44 19.22
N GLY A 381 33.64 -15.02 19.68
CA GLY A 381 34.96 -14.39 19.66
C GLY A 381 35.67 -14.57 18.31
N MET A 382 36.95 -14.17 18.25
CA MET A 382 37.79 -14.40 17.07
C MET A 382 38.46 -15.78 17.13
N GLY A 383 38.31 -16.55 16.04
CA GLY A 383 39.02 -17.81 15.80
C GLY A 383 39.75 -17.78 14.45
N PHE A 384 40.81 -18.60 14.33
CA PHE A 384 41.60 -18.77 13.10
C PHE A 384 41.51 -20.19 12.50
N ASP A 385 40.49 -20.95 12.90
CA ASP A 385 40.11 -22.22 12.32
C ASP A 385 38.60 -22.21 11.99
N PRO A 386 38.15 -22.96 10.97
CA PRO A 386 36.74 -22.96 10.59
C PRO A 386 35.85 -23.65 11.62
N ALA A 387 36.34 -24.69 12.31
CA ALA A 387 35.51 -25.45 13.24
C ALA A 387 34.95 -24.54 14.35
N PHE A 388 35.76 -23.58 14.81
CA PHE A 388 35.32 -22.55 15.74
C PHE A 388 34.03 -21.84 15.28
N TYR A 389 33.94 -21.43 14.01
CA TYR A 389 32.75 -20.74 13.47
C TYR A 389 31.62 -21.69 13.13
N TYR A 390 31.92 -22.86 12.53
CA TYR A 390 30.93 -23.87 12.12
C TYR A 390 30.09 -24.38 13.29
N TYR A 391 30.70 -24.50 14.47
CA TYR A 391 30.08 -25.12 15.65
C TYR A 391 29.68 -24.10 16.71
N ARG A 392 29.59 -22.80 16.37
CA ARG A 392 29.02 -21.83 17.30
C ARG A 392 27.57 -22.21 17.61
N PRO A 393 27.19 -22.30 18.90
CA PRO A 393 25.82 -22.61 19.26
C PRO A 393 24.85 -21.54 18.74
N ILE A 394 23.62 -21.98 18.47
CA ILE A 394 22.46 -21.10 18.31
C ILE A 394 21.59 -21.17 19.56
N ASN A 395 20.99 -20.05 19.96
CA ASN A 395 20.12 -20.01 21.13
C ASN A 395 19.12 -18.86 21.03
N VAL A 396 17.87 -19.08 21.43
CA VAL A 396 16.82 -18.05 21.45
C VAL A 396 17.14 -16.92 22.43
N PHE A 397 17.95 -17.15 23.46
CA PHE A 397 18.44 -16.13 24.39
C PHE A 397 19.68 -15.39 23.88
N ALA A 398 20.11 -15.63 22.64
CA ALA A 398 21.11 -14.78 22.00
C ALA A 398 20.49 -13.43 21.64
N ALA A 399 20.77 -12.41 22.46
CA ALA A 399 20.24 -11.04 22.32
C ALA A 399 20.44 -10.41 20.92
N HIS A 400 21.46 -10.84 20.19
CA HIS A 400 21.84 -10.40 18.85
C HIS A 400 20.75 -10.54 17.79
N GLY A 401 19.73 -11.38 17.99
CA GLY A 401 18.65 -11.58 17.02
C GLY A 401 17.57 -10.51 17.08
N TYR A 402 17.33 -9.94 18.25
CA TYR A 402 16.12 -9.16 18.52
C TYR A 402 16.16 -7.77 17.88
N GLY A 403 17.17 -6.95 18.22
CA GLY A 403 17.32 -5.63 17.64
C GLY A 403 17.36 -5.64 16.11
N PRO A 404 18.15 -6.51 15.46
CA PRO A 404 18.15 -6.64 14.01
C PRO A 404 16.82 -7.05 13.39
N VAL A 405 16.05 -7.96 14.01
CA VAL A 405 14.71 -8.32 13.49
C VAL A 405 13.77 -7.11 13.54
N VAL A 406 13.81 -6.33 14.62
CA VAL A 406 12.98 -5.12 14.75
C VAL A 406 13.40 -4.07 13.72
N LEU A 407 14.70 -3.82 13.56
CA LEU A 407 15.24 -2.92 12.53
C LEU A 407 14.84 -3.36 11.12
N ALA A 408 15.01 -4.64 10.80
CA ALA A 408 14.69 -5.19 9.49
C ALA A 408 13.20 -5.05 9.18
N GLY A 409 12.31 -5.40 10.11
CA GLY A 409 10.87 -5.27 9.90
C GLY A 409 10.46 -3.82 9.72
N ALA A 410 10.97 -2.92 10.56
CA ALA A 410 10.66 -1.50 10.44
C ALA A 410 11.11 -0.91 9.08
N GLU A 411 12.29 -1.26 8.58
CA GLU A 411 12.80 -0.78 7.29
C GLU A 411 12.09 -1.44 6.10
N MET A 412 11.70 -2.71 6.22
CA MET A 412 10.89 -3.40 5.20
C MET A 412 9.51 -2.78 5.05
N ILE A 413 8.91 -2.26 6.12
CA ILE A 413 7.66 -1.49 6.03
C ILE A 413 7.84 -0.24 5.16
N GLU A 414 8.95 0.48 5.31
CA GLU A 414 9.27 1.63 4.45
C GLU A 414 9.45 1.20 3.00
N LEU A 415 10.20 0.12 2.75
CA LEU A 415 10.41 -0.42 1.40
C LEU A 415 9.10 -0.80 0.72
N VAL A 416 8.25 -1.60 1.37
CA VAL A 416 6.98 -2.09 0.82
C VAL A 416 5.97 -0.95 0.59
N LYS A 417 6.05 0.13 1.39
CA LYS A 417 5.19 1.31 1.23
C LYS A 417 5.61 2.26 0.10
N THR A 418 6.88 2.20 -0.32
CA THR A 418 7.50 3.18 -1.24
C THR A 418 7.94 2.58 -2.55
N HIS A 419 7.75 1.27 -2.73
CA HIS A 419 8.12 0.56 -3.93
C HIS A 419 6.99 -0.38 -4.33
N ASP A 420 6.78 -0.46 -5.63
CA ASP A 420 5.85 -1.40 -6.21
C ASP A 420 6.51 -2.77 -6.34
N ILE A 421 6.09 -3.71 -5.50
CA ILE A 421 6.65 -5.06 -5.44
C ILE A 421 5.58 -6.05 -5.91
N ARG A 422 5.83 -6.75 -7.01
CA ARG A 422 4.86 -7.68 -7.60
C ARG A 422 5.50 -9.00 -7.99
N ILE A 423 4.70 -10.06 -7.96
CA ILE A 423 5.05 -11.30 -8.65
C ILE A 423 4.85 -11.08 -10.15
N ASN A 424 5.92 -11.22 -10.92
CA ASN A 424 5.89 -11.25 -12.38
C ASN A 424 6.71 -12.45 -12.86
N ASP A 425 6.12 -13.27 -13.74
CA ASP A 425 6.69 -14.55 -14.19
C ASP A 425 7.11 -15.46 -13.02
N SER A 426 6.21 -15.60 -12.02
CA SER A 426 6.43 -16.34 -10.77
C SER A 426 7.59 -15.85 -9.89
N ALA A 427 8.21 -14.71 -10.23
CA ALA A 427 9.35 -14.13 -9.53
C ALA A 427 8.99 -12.79 -8.88
N ASN A 428 9.56 -12.53 -7.71
CA ASN A 428 9.40 -11.24 -7.03
C ASN A 428 10.21 -10.15 -7.75
N MET A 429 9.54 -9.09 -8.20
CA MET A 429 10.15 -7.98 -8.93
C MET A 429 9.79 -6.64 -8.28
N LEU A 430 10.76 -5.73 -8.22
CA LEU A 430 10.52 -4.35 -7.81
C LEU A 430 10.47 -3.46 -9.05
N TYR A 431 9.57 -2.48 -9.00
CA TYR A 431 9.43 -1.43 -10.00
C TYR A 431 9.66 -0.09 -9.31
N GLU A 432 10.32 0.83 -10.00
CA GLU A 432 10.52 2.19 -9.49
C GLU A 432 9.18 2.92 -9.53
N GLU A 433 8.68 3.34 -8.37
CA GLU A 433 7.59 4.32 -8.29
C GLU A 433 8.10 5.64 -8.88
N ASN A 434 7.87 5.85 -10.17
CA ASN A 434 7.81 7.16 -10.83
C ASN A 434 7.44 7.10 -12.32
N GLU A 435 7.33 5.92 -12.94
CA GLU A 435 6.50 5.81 -14.12
C GLU A 435 5.11 5.35 -13.68
N PRO A 436 4.09 6.25 -13.65
CA PRO A 436 2.73 5.83 -13.38
C PRO A 436 2.42 4.73 -14.37
N GLN A 437 2.01 3.56 -13.86
CA GLN A 437 1.71 2.41 -14.70
C GLN A 437 0.78 2.90 -15.81
N SER A 438 1.32 2.91 -17.03
CA SER A 438 0.66 3.52 -18.16
C SER A 438 0.68 2.57 -19.33
N TRP A 439 -0.42 2.58 -20.05
CA TRP A 439 -0.60 1.81 -21.27
C TRP A 439 -1.02 2.78 -22.35
N LYS A 440 -0.32 2.73 -23.47
CA LYS A 440 -0.53 3.64 -24.58
C LYS A 440 -0.85 2.79 -25.80
N PHE A 441 -1.98 3.08 -26.45
CA PHE A 441 -2.49 2.32 -27.57
C PHE A 441 -2.73 3.24 -28.75
N ASP A 442 -2.16 2.87 -29.89
CA ASP A 442 -2.34 3.57 -31.15
C ASP A 442 -3.18 2.70 -32.07
N PHE A 443 -4.33 3.23 -32.47
CA PHE A 443 -5.35 2.50 -33.20
C PHE A 443 -5.14 2.72 -34.69
N GLY A 444 -5.10 1.63 -35.46
CA GLY A 444 -4.90 1.70 -36.90
C GLY A 444 -3.87 0.69 -37.40
N ASN A 445 -3.68 0.68 -38.72
CA ASN A 445 -2.89 -0.33 -39.43
C ASN A 445 -1.54 0.21 -39.90
N GLU A 446 -1.29 1.51 -39.77
CA GLU A 446 -0.01 2.15 -40.06
C GLU A 446 0.97 1.96 -38.90
N LYS A 447 2.20 2.45 -39.06
CA LYS A 447 3.23 2.31 -38.02
C LYS A 447 2.81 3.06 -36.75
N ALA A 448 2.75 2.35 -35.63
CA ALA A 448 2.38 2.93 -34.35
C ALA A 448 3.31 4.08 -33.88
N LYS A 449 2.75 5.06 -33.17
CA LYS A 449 3.48 6.11 -32.42
C LYS A 449 4.56 5.51 -31.53
N GLU A 450 5.68 6.21 -31.38
CA GLU A 450 6.76 5.78 -30.50
C GLU A 450 6.25 5.65 -29.05
N GLY A 451 6.48 4.49 -28.43
CA GLY A 451 6.01 4.18 -27.07
C GLY A 451 4.55 3.72 -26.97
N PHE A 452 3.85 3.52 -28.10
CA PHE A 452 2.47 3.01 -28.13
C PHE A 452 2.41 1.59 -28.69
N SER A 453 1.54 0.77 -28.10
CA SER A 453 1.16 -0.55 -28.61
C SER A 453 0.13 -0.41 -29.74
N GLN A 454 0.34 -1.11 -30.85
CA GLN A 454 -0.57 -1.05 -31.99
C GLN A 454 -1.86 -1.83 -31.75
N VAL A 455 -3.00 -1.23 -32.08
CA VAL A 455 -4.34 -1.85 -32.07
C VAL A 455 -4.95 -1.76 -33.47
N THR A 456 -4.87 -2.86 -34.21
CA THR A 456 -5.40 -2.98 -35.59
C THR A 456 -6.86 -3.43 -35.59
N ASP A 457 -7.52 -3.38 -36.74
CA ASP A 457 -8.86 -3.97 -36.96
C ASP A 457 -8.90 -5.51 -36.74
N ARG A 458 -7.74 -6.13 -36.53
CA ARG A 458 -7.57 -7.57 -36.26
C ARG A 458 -7.08 -7.88 -34.85
N THR A 459 -6.80 -6.86 -34.04
CA THR A 459 -6.37 -7.03 -32.65
C THR A 459 -7.59 -7.35 -31.78
N ILE A 460 -8.13 -8.56 -31.93
CA ILE A 460 -9.29 -9.03 -31.16
C ILE A 460 -8.86 -9.38 -29.74
N TYR A 461 -9.65 -8.98 -28.75
CA TYR A 461 -9.36 -9.30 -27.35
C TYR A 461 -9.27 -10.81 -27.13
N ALA A 462 -8.17 -11.24 -26.51
CA ALA A 462 -7.94 -12.58 -26.01
C ALA A 462 -7.25 -12.45 -24.64
N GLU A 463 -7.60 -13.33 -23.70
CA GLU A 463 -7.10 -13.26 -22.33
C GLU A 463 -5.56 -13.33 -22.27
N GLU A 464 -4.94 -14.10 -23.16
CA GLU A 464 -3.49 -14.25 -23.24
C GLU A 464 -2.80 -12.99 -23.77
N ALA A 465 -3.48 -12.20 -24.59
CA ALA A 465 -2.97 -10.94 -25.12
C ALA A 465 -3.13 -9.78 -24.14
N GLY A 466 -4.06 -9.89 -23.18
CA GLY A 466 -4.32 -8.89 -22.16
C GLY A 466 -4.97 -7.60 -22.65
N PHE A 467 -5.15 -7.40 -23.96
CA PHE A 467 -5.93 -6.30 -24.53
C PHE A 467 -6.46 -6.62 -25.93
N GLY A 468 -7.45 -5.86 -26.40
CA GLY A 468 -7.93 -5.91 -27.78
C GLY A 468 -9.35 -5.41 -27.97
N ILE A 469 -9.88 -5.62 -29.17
CA ILE A 469 -11.20 -5.18 -29.62
C ILE A 469 -12.22 -6.29 -29.45
N ILE A 470 -13.43 -5.93 -29.03
CA ILE A 470 -14.62 -6.78 -29.07
C ILE A 470 -15.61 -6.16 -30.06
N PRO A 471 -15.66 -6.64 -31.31
CA PRO A 471 -16.50 -6.04 -32.35
C PRO A 471 -17.95 -6.55 -32.28
N PHE A 472 -18.93 -5.65 -32.43
CA PHE A 472 -20.34 -5.99 -32.65
C PHE A 472 -20.82 -5.67 -34.08
N GLY A 473 -19.88 -5.31 -34.94
CA GLY A 473 -20.02 -5.10 -36.39
C GLY A 473 -18.64 -4.99 -37.04
N GLU A 474 -18.58 -4.48 -38.27
CA GLU A 474 -17.33 -4.40 -39.02
C GLU A 474 -16.50 -3.19 -38.57
N VAL A 475 -15.45 -3.43 -37.77
CA VAL A 475 -14.44 -2.42 -37.41
C VAL A 475 -13.43 -2.30 -38.54
N LYS A 476 -13.12 -1.07 -38.98
CA LYS A 476 -12.22 -0.76 -40.08
C LYS A 476 -11.18 0.26 -39.68
N ALA A 477 -9.95 0.03 -40.11
CA ALA A 477 -8.93 1.07 -40.10
C ALA A 477 -9.18 2.13 -41.18
N PHE A 478 -8.90 3.39 -40.84
CA PHE A 478 -8.80 4.50 -41.78
C PHE A 478 -7.39 5.10 -41.69
N SER A 479 -6.85 5.64 -42.78
CA SER A 479 -5.56 6.34 -42.78
C SER A 479 -5.53 7.47 -43.82
N GLU A 480 -4.70 8.49 -43.59
CA GLU A 480 -4.42 9.55 -44.57
C GLU A 480 -2.97 9.46 -45.09
N LYS A 481 -2.72 9.87 -46.35
CA LYS A 481 -1.36 9.95 -46.92
C LYS A 481 -0.69 11.26 -46.53
N GLY A 482 0.33 11.22 -45.68
CA GLY A 482 1.15 12.37 -45.26
C GLY A 482 2.55 11.97 -44.77
N GLU A 483 3.42 12.94 -44.46
CA GLU A 483 4.82 12.70 -44.03
C GLU A 483 4.94 12.15 -42.59
N ASP A 484 3.92 12.32 -41.75
CA ASP A 484 3.84 11.76 -40.39
C ASP A 484 2.68 10.75 -40.31
N VAL A 485 2.96 9.51 -40.71
CA VAL A 485 1.95 8.44 -40.90
C VAL A 485 1.44 7.89 -39.57
N ALA A 486 2.25 8.00 -38.49
CA ALA A 486 1.94 7.41 -37.18
C ALA A 486 0.86 8.16 -36.38
N SER A 487 0.40 9.35 -36.80
CA SER A 487 -0.62 10.13 -36.09
C SER A 487 -1.93 10.31 -36.86
N ASN A 488 -2.06 9.68 -38.03
CA ASN A 488 -3.11 9.97 -39.01
C ASN A 488 -3.97 8.77 -39.40
N ASP A 489 -3.91 7.68 -38.63
CA ASP A 489 -4.82 6.56 -38.73
C ASP A 489 -5.64 6.36 -37.44
N GLY A 490 -6.53 5.38 -37.48
CA GLY A 490 -7.52 5.14 -36.43
C GLY A 490 -8.42 3.98 -36.79
N LEU A 491 -9.26 3.58 -35.84
CA LEU A 491 -10.33 2.61 -36.05
C LEU A 491 -11.70 3.29 -36.02
N SER A 492 -12.58 2.84 -36.93
CA SER A 492 -13.97 3.27 -36.99
C SER A 492 -14.90 2.11 -37.34
N SER A 493 -16.18 2.26 -37.03
CA SER A 493 -17.19 1.23 -37.25
C SER A 493 -18.55 1.86 -37.57
N ASP A 494 -19.45 1.11 -38.20
CA ASP A 494 -20.87 1.46 -38.35
C ASP A 494 -21.77 0.88 -37.25
N ALA A 495 -21.17 0.08 -36.36
CA ALA A 495 -21.78 -0.50 -35.16
C ALA A 495 -20.91 -0.22 -33.91
N PRO A 496 -21.45 -0.36 -32.69
CA PRO A 496 -20.64 -0.32 -31.47
C PRO A 496 -19.50 -1.35 -31.49
N PHE A 497 -18.39 -1.01 -30.84
CA PHE A 497 -17.29 -1.94 -30.56
C PHE A 497 -16.65 -1.56 -29.24
N TYR A 498 -16.06 -2.54 -28.55
CA TYR A 498 -15.35 -2.28 -27.30
C TYR A 498 -13.84 -2.35 -27.52
N PHE A 499 -13.11 -1.59 -26.72
CA PHE A 499 -11.72 -1.86 -26.41
C PHE A 499 -11.65 -2.35 -24.96
N GLN A 500 -10.98 -3.48 -24.74
CA GLN A 500 -10.81 -4.08 -23.42
C GLN A 500 -9.32 -4.31 -23.14
N ILE A 501 -8.91 -4.10 -21.88
CA ILE A 501 -7.56 -4.35 -21.39
C ILE A 501 -7.59 -4.86 -19.95
N ASP A 502 -6.81 -5.90 -19.66
CA ASP A 502 -6.57 -6.37 -18.30
C ASP A 502 -5.64 -5.42 -17.56
N VAL A 503 -6.15 -4.81 -16.50
CA VAL A 503 -5.41 -3.89 -15.63
C VAL A 503 -5.63 -4.27 -14.17
N PRO A 504 -4.66 -4.04 -13.28
CA PRO A 504 -4.88 -4.21 -11.85
C PRO A 504 -6.07 -3.37 -11.37
N GLU A 505 -6.70 -3.78 -10.26
CA GLU A 505 -7.65 -2.92 -9.57
C GLU A 505 -7.04 -1.54 -9.26
N GLY A 506 -7.83 -0.48 -9.46
CA GLY A 506 -7.41 0.89 -9.27
C GLY A 506 -8.23 1.87 -10.11
N ARG A 507 -7.82 3.14 -10.05
CA ARG A 507 -8.45 4.22 -10.82
C ARG A 507 -7.52 4.63 -11.95
N TYR A 508 -8.11 4.95 -13.09
CA TYR A 508 -7.36 5.24 -14.29
C TYR A 508 -7.85 6.51 -14.95
N LYS A 509 -6.93 7.43 -15.23
CA LYS A 509 -7.14 8.55 -16.13
C LYS A 509 -6.89 8.05 -17.55
N ILE A 510 -7.91 8.17 -18.39
CA ILE A 510 -7.87 7.69 -19.76
C ILE A 510 -7.98 8.92 -20.66
N THR A 511 -6.95 9.15 -21.46
CA THR A 511 -6.92 10.21 -22.46
C THR A 511 -7.14 9.60 -23.83
N LEU A 512 -8.19 10.03 -24.53
CA LEU A 512 -8.61 9.53 -25.83
C LEU A 512 -8.42 10.60 -26.90
N GLU A 513 -7.81 10.22 -28.03
CA GLU A 513 -7.87 11.00 -29.26
C GLU A 513 -8.97 10.44 -30.15
N LEU A 514 -9.98 11.26 -30.42
CA LEU A 514 -11.16 10.91 -31.21
C LEU A 514 -11.18 11.71 -32.52
N GLY A 515 -11.73 11.12 -33.57
CA GLY A 515 -11.89 11.80 -34.87
C GLY A 515 -11.54 10.91 -36.05
N ASN A 516 -12.03 11.27 -37.23
CA ASN A 516 -11.86 10.49 -38.47
C ASN A 516 -11.34 11.39 -39.59
N THR A 517 -10.37 10.90 -40.37
CA THR A 517 -9.76 11.66 -41.47
C THR A 517 -10.73 11.87 -42.62
N ASP A 518 -11.56 10.86 -42.93
CA ASP A 518 -12.33 10.81 -44.17
C ASP A 518 -13.82 11.09 -44.02
N LYS A 519 -14.34 10.99 -42.80
CA LYS A 519 -15.77 11.12 -42.50
C LYS A 519 -16.00 12.02 -41.29
N LYS A 520 -17.21 12.56 -41.18
CA LYS A 520 -17.69 13.09 -39.89
C LYS A 520 -17.93 11.92 -38.93
N SER A 521 -17.57 12.09 -37.66
CA SER A 521 -17.81 11.12 -36.61
C SER A 521 -18.61 11.74 -35.46
N ALA A 522 -19.37 10.91 -34.76
CA ALA A 522 -20.02 11.24 -33.51
C ALA A 522 -19.80 10.06 -32.56
N THR A 523 -19.03 10.30 -31.49
CA THR A 523 -18.56 9.22 -30.61
C THR A 523 -19.09 9.43 -29.19
N THR A 524 -19.90 8.49 -28.73
CA THR A 524 -20.24 8.29 -27.32
C THR A 524 -19.28 7.25 -26.74
N VAL A 525 -18.72 7.55 -25.57
CA VAL A 525 -17.85 6.62 -24.84
C VAL A 525 -18.52 6.22 -23.53
N LYS A 526 -18.69 4.91 -23.33
CA LYS A 526 -19.17 4.34 -22.07
C LYS A 526 -18.10 3.44 -21.47
N ALA A 527 -18.05 3.33 -20.15
CA ALA A 527 -17.08 2.48 -19.45
C ALA A 527 -17.76 1.37 -18.64
N GLU A 528 -17.12 0.21 -18.56
CA GLU A 528 -17.58 -0.99 -17.85
C GLU A 528 -19.04 -1.35 -18.19
N SER A 529 -19.93 -1.45 -17.20
CA SER A 529 -21.36 -1.68 -17.38
C SER A 529 -22.09 -0.41 -17.82
N ARG A 530 -21.63 0.17 -18.95
CA ARG A 530 -22.26 1.27 -19.68
C ARG A 530 -22.35 2.61 -18.92
N ARG A 531 -21.43 2.90 -17.98
CA ARG A 531 -21.32 4.24 -17.38
C ARG A 531 -21.07 5.28 -18.45
N LEU A 532 -21.91 6.31 -18.55
CA LEU A 532 -21.77 7.35 -19.57
C LEU A 532 -20.60 8.26 -19.21
N MET A 533 -19.54 8.25 -20.03
CA MET A 533 -18.34 9.06 -19.79
C MET A 533 -18.28 10.26 -20.73
N LEU A 534 -18.46 10.04 -22.03
CA LEU A 534 -18.53 11.10 -23.04
C LEU A 534 -19.80 10.95 -23.87
N GLU A 535 -20.56 12.03 -23.99
CA GLU A 535 -21.83 12.06 -24.69
C GLU A 535 -21.67 12.66 -26.08
N ASN A 536 -21.95 11.85 -27.11
CA ASN A 536 -22.11 12.27 -28.51
C ASN A 536 -21.11 13.34 -29.00
N VAL A 537 -19.81 13.07 -28.84
CA VAL A 537 -18.77 14.02 -29.25
C VAL A 537 -18.76 14.10 -30.78
N GLU A 538 -19.39 15.14 -31.33
CA GLU A 538 -19.45 15.40 -32.77
C GLU A 538 -18.15 16.04 -33.26
N ILE A 539 -17.54 15.40 -34.26
CA ILE A 539 -16.22 15.79 -34.80
C ILE A 539 -16.34 15.90 -36.31
N LYS A 540 -15.88 17.04 -36.86
CA LYS A 540 -15.89 17.25 -38.31
C LYS A 540 -14.87 16.34 -38.97
N LYS A 541 -15.07 16.07 -40.26
CA LYS A 541 -14.10 15.35 -41.07
C LYS A 541 -12.73 16.04 -40.98
N GLY A 542 -11.69 15.27 -40.64
CA GLY A 542 -10.30 15.73 -40.53
C GLY A 542 -9.93 16.30 -39.16
N ASP A 543 -10.90 16.71 -38.34
CA ASP A 543 -10.63 17.24 -37.01
C ASP A 543 -10.32 16.10 -36.02
N VAL A 544 -9.49 16.42 -35.01
CA VAL A 544 -9.16 15.54 -33.89
C VAL A 544 -9.49 16.27 -32.59
N VAL A 545 -10.10 15.55 -31.66
CA VAL A 545 -10.41 16.06 -30.32
C VAL A 545 -9.83 15.13 -29.27
N THR A 546 -9.09 15.70 -28.32
CA THR A 546 -8.61 14.99 -27.15
C THR A 546 -9.58 15.15 -25.99
N LYS A 547 -9.95 14.04 -25.34
CA LYS A 547 -10.80 14.02 -24.15
C LYS A 547 -10.16 13.17 -23.07
N SER A 548 -10.36 13.53 -21.81
CA SER A 548 -9.96 12.70 -20.67
C SER A 548 -11.18 12.28 -19.87
N ILE A 549 -11.15 11.05 -19.36
CA ILE A 549 -12.15 10.47 -18.45
C ILE A 549 -11.44 9.77 -17.29
N LEU A 550 -12.13 9.59 -16.16
CA LEU A 550 -11.64 8.82 -15.02
C LEU A 550 -12.53 7.60 -14.80
N VAL A 551 -11.93 6.41 -14.75
CA VAL A 551 -12.66 5.15 -14.56
C VAL A 551 -12.11 4.41 -13.36
N ASP A 552 -13.02 3.94 -12.50
CA ASP A 552 -12.72 3.03 -11.40
C ASP A 552 -12.89 1.58 -11.88
N VAL A 553 -11.81 0.80 -11.84
CA VAL A 553 -11.75 -0.63 -12.15
C VAL A 553 -11.57 -1.39 -10.85
N ARG A 554 -12.45 -2.35 -10.58
CA ARG A 554 -12.55 -3.00 -9.27
C ARG A 554 -12.89 -4.47 -9.37
N SER A 555 -12.36 -5.23 -8.43
CA SER A 555 -12.71 -6.62 -8.17
C SER A 555 -13.58 -6.75 -6.92
N PRO A 556 -14.30 -7.86 -6.72
CA PRO A 556 -15.02 -8.10 -5.48
C PRO A 556 -14.07 -8.35 -4.29
N GLN A 557 -12.78 -8.64 -4.51
CA GLN A 557 -11.83 -9.00 -3.47
C GLN A 557 -11.55 -7.83 -2.51
N ILE A 558 -11.60 -8.05 -1.19
CA ILE A 558 -11.33 -7.01 -0.18
C ILE A 558 -9.92 -7.18 0.42
N ASN A 559 -9.55 -8.42 0.73
CA ASN A 559 -8.24 -8.87 1.24
C ASN A 559 -8.11 -10.37 0.97
N PRO A 560 -7.00 -11.07 1.27
CA PRO A 560 -6.81 -12.47 0.86
C PRO A 560 -7.92 -13.47 1.27
N THR A 561 -8.72 -13.18 2.30
CA THR A 561 -9.76 -14.10 2.81
C THR A 561 -11.19 -13.58 2.65
N GLU A 562 -11.38 -12.32 2.24
CA GLU A 562 -12.69 -11.68 2.19
C GLU A 562 -12.97 -11.06 0.82
N SER A 563 -14.23 -11.17 0.39
CA SER A 563 -14.72 -10.66 -0.90
C SER A 563 -16.17 -10.18 -0.75
N ILE A 564 -16.62 -9.33 -1.67
CA ILE A 564 -18.04 -9.01 -1.82
C ILE A 564 -18.78 -10.29 -2.20
N ARG A 565 -19.93 -10.51 -1.57
CA ARG A 565 -20.84 -11.58 -1.99
C ARG A 565 -21.71 -11.11 -3.15
N LEU A 566 -21.20 -11.29 -4.37
CA LEU A 566 -21.93 -10.97 -5.60
C LEU A 566 -23.16 -11.88 -5.77
N LYS A 567 -24.24 -11.31 -6.30
CA LYS A 567 -25.42 -12.04 -6.78
C LYS A 567 -25.05 -12.78 -8.06
N SER A 568 -25.76 -13.88 -8.35
CA SER A 568 -25.49 -14.68 -9.56
C SER A 568 -25.61 -13.87 -10.86
N ARG A 569 -26.44 -12.82 -10.88
CA ARG A 569 -26.57 -11.92 -12.03
C ARG A 569 -25.38 -10.98 -12.24
N GLU A 570 -24.61 -10.70 -11.19
CA GLU A 570 -23.47 -9.77 -11.23
C GLU A 570 -22.18 -10.45 -11.72
N LEU A 571 -22.10 -11.78 -11.67
CA LEU A 571 -20.93 -12.53 -12.11
C LEU A 571 -20.46 -12.21 -13.54
N PRO A 572 -21.34 -11.97 -14.54
CA PRO A 572 -20.93 -11.53 -15.87
C PRO A 572 -20.78 -10.01 -16.02
N TYR A 573 -21.04 -9.20 -14.99
CA TYR A 573 -20.98 -7.74 -15.11
C TYR A 573 -19.54 -7.26 -15.21
N LYS A 574 -19.34 -6.27 -16.08
CA LYS A 574 -18.01 -5.67 -16.31
C LYS A 574 -17.49 -4.86 -15.13
N ASN A 575 -18.37 -4.51 -14.18
CA ASN A 575 -18.00 -3.76 -12.98
C ASN A 575 -17.16 -4.53 -11.96
N TRP A 576 -17.03 -5.85 -12.10
CA TRP A 576 -16.42 -6.74 -11.08
C TRP A 576 -15.34 -7.68 -11.64
N ASP A 577 -14.89 -7.46 -12.88
CA ASP A 577 -13.86 -8.27 -13.51
C ASP A 577 -12.45 -7.65 -13.34
N LYS A 578 -11.47 -8.20 -14.07
CA LYS A 578 -10.05 -7.77 -14.03
C LYS A 578 -9.69 -6.84 -15.18
N SER A 579 -10.68 -6.31 -15.91
CA SER A 579 -10.47 -5.56 -17.13
C SER A 579 -11.06 -4.15 -17.02
N LEU A 580 -10.44 -3.22 -17.73
CA LEU A 580 -11.04 -1.96 -18.11
C LEU A 580 -11.74 -2.16 -19.46
N THR A 581 -13.04 -1.88 -19.56
CA THR A 581 -13.79 -1.92 -20.82
C THR A 581 -14.26 -0.53 -21.25
N LEU A 582 -13.97 -0.14 -22.49
CA LEU A 582 -14.47 1.07 -23.13
C LEU A 582 -15.35 0.72 -24.33
N GLU A 583 -16.61 1.14 -24.32
CA GLU A 583 -17.52 1.09 -25.46
C GLU A 583 -17.39 2.35 -26.31
N PHE A 584 -17.15 2.19 -27.61
CA PHE A 584 -17.25 3.25 -28.62
C PHE A 584 -18.52 3.07 -29.44
N ASN A 585 -19.41 4.05 -29.39
CA ASN A 585 -20.72 3.98 -30.02
C ASN A 585 -21.12 5.33 -30.66
N GLY A 586 -22.18 5.36 -31.48
CA GLY A 586 -22.66 6.56 -32.18
C GLY A 586 -22.56 6.45 -33.70
N LYS A 587 -22.52 7.59 -34.40
CA LYS A 587 -22.45 7.63 -35.87
C LYS A 587 -21.01 7.68 -36.34
N ASN A 588 -20.50 6.59 -36.90
CA ASN A 588 -19.09 6.41 -37.24
C ASN A 588 -18.16 6.67 -36.03
N PRO A 589 -18.35 6.03 -34.86
CA PRO A 589 -17.44 6.17 -33.74
C PRO A 589 -16.01 5.97 -34.23
N SER A 590 -15.11 6.88 -33.85
CA SER A 590 -13.73 6.87 -34.37
C SER A 590 -12.74 7.22 -33.27
N VAL A 591 -11.80 6.32 -33.03
CA VAL A 591 -10.73 6.43 -32.04
C VAL A 591 -9.38 6.29 -32.73
N ARG A 592 -8.42 7.13 -32.34
CA ARG A 592 -7.05 7.13 -32.86
C ARG A 592 -6.05 6.64 -31.84
N SER A 593 -6.13 7.12 -30.60
CA SER A 593 -5.27 6.62 -29.54
C SER A 593 -5.91 6.69 -28.16
N ILE A 594 -5.42 5.85 -27.26
CA ILE A 594 -5.81 5.81 -25.86
C ILE A 594 -4.54 5.75 -25.01
N GLU A 595 -4.42 6.66 -24.05
CA GLU A 595 -3.44 6.59 -22.97
C GLU A 595 -4.17 6.34 -21.65
N ILE A 596 -3.84 5.23 -20.99
CA ILE A 596 -4.41 4.81 -19.72
C ILE A 596 -3.31 5.01 -18.68
N GLN A 597 -3.57 5.82 -17.67
CA GLN A 597 -2.60 6.13 -16.61
C GLN A 597 -3.25 5.85 -15.26
N LYS A 598 -2.56 5.09 -14.40
CA LYS A 598 -3.02 4.90 -13.01
C LYS A 598 -3.12 6.26 -12.30
N ALA A 599 -4.23 6.46 -11.59
CA ALA A 599 -4.69 7.76 -11.12
C ALA A 599 -5.40 7.66 -9.76
N ASP A 600 -4.80 6.91 -8.83
CA ASP A 600 -5.40 6.59 -7.53
C ASP A 600 -5.51 7.78 -6.56
N ASP A 601 -4.86 8.90 -6.88
CA ASP A 601 -4.78 10.09 -6.02
C ASP A 601 -5.93 11.08 -6.22
N PHE A 602 -6.76 10.89 -7.25
CA PHE A 602 -7.96 11.71 -7.42
C PHE A 602 -9.01 11.34 -6.36
N PRO A 603 -9.78 12.34 -5.89
CA PRO A 603 -10.91 12.09 -5.00
C PRO A 603 -11.94 11.17 -5.66
N VAL A 604 -12.67 10.43 -4.83
CA VAL A 604 -13.65 9.44 -5.26
C VAL A 604 -15.03 9.77 -4.72
N ILE A 605 -16.06 9.60 -5.55
CA ILE A 605 -17.46 9.53 -5.14
C ILE A 605 -17.88 8.07 -5.14
N PHE A 606 -18.03 7.47 -3.96
CA PHE A 606 -18.60 6.14 -3.82
C PHE A 606 -20.12 6.23 -3.80
N LEU A 607 -20.79 5.50 -4.70
CA LEU A 607 -22.25 5.39 -4.68
C LEU A 607 -22.66 4.09 -4.00
N ALA A 608 -23.44 4.19 -2.94
CA ALA A 608 -24.10 3.07 -2.29
C ALA A 608 -25.62 3.24 -2.41
N GLY A 609 -26.27 2.27 -3.04
CA GLY A 609 -27.69 2.35 -3.31
C GLY A 609 -28.25 1.11 -4.00
N ASN A 610 -29.39 1.28 -4.66
CA ASN A 610 -30.19 0.19 -5.20
C ASN A 610 -30.33 0.25 -6.75
N SER A 611 -31.41 -0.31 -7.33
CA SER A 611 -31.62 -0.39 -8.78
C SER A 611 -31.76 0.99 -9.46
N THR A 612 -32.15 2.04 -8.73
CA THR A 612 -32.21 3.42 -9.22
C THR A 612 -30.85 4.11 -9.31
N VAL A 613 -29.80 3.48 -8.77
CA VAL A 613 -28.42 4.01 -8.69
C VAL A 613 -27.42 3.14 -9.46
N THR A 614 -27.58 1.81 -9.46
CA THR A 614 -26.60 0.83 -10.01
C THR A 614 -26.30 1.01 -11.49
N ASP A 615 -25.10 0.65 -11.92
CA ASP A 615 -24.75 0.55 -13.34
C ASP A 615 -25.51 -0.62 -13.98
N GLN A 616 -26.53 -0.31 -14.79
CA GLN A 616 -27.34 -1.33 -15.47
C GLN A 616 -26.58 -1.88 -16.69
N GLU A 617 -26.13 -3.14 -16.61
CA GLU A 617 -25.34 -3.82 -17.65
C GLU A 617 -26.06 -3.85 -19.02
N ASN A 618 -27.39 -3.97 -19.02
CA ASN A 618 -28.16 -4.34 -20.21
C ASN A 618 -29.26 -3.34 -20.56
N GLU A 619 -29.44 -3.05 -21.85
CA GLU A 619 -30.56 -2.24 -22.32
C GLU A 619 -31.89 -2.95 -22.02
N PRO A 620 -33.00 -2.22 -21.81
CA PRO A 620 -33.15 -0.76 -21.83
C PRO A 620 -33.04 -0.09 -20.46
N TRP A 621 -32.56 -0.80 -19.44
CA TRP A 621 -32.54 -0.31 -18.07
C TRP A 621 -31.38 0.68 -17.88
N ALA A 622 -31.65 1.76 -17.15
CA ALA A 622 -30.66 2.75 -16.76
C ALA A 622 -30.96 3.33 -15.38
N SER A 623 -29.95 3.98 -14.80
CA SER A 623 -29.99 4.59 -13.47
C SER A 623 -29.28 5.94 -13.48
N TRP A 624 -29.56 6.80 -12.50
CA TRP A 624 -28.89 8.10 -12.45
C TRP A 624 -27.40 7.96 -12.15
N GLY A 625 -27.01 6.97 -11.32
CA GLY A 625 -25.60 6.75 -10.96
C GLY A 625 -24.74 6.36 -12.16
N GLN A 626 -25.33 5.66 -13.13
CA GLN A 626 -24.70 5.31 -14.41
C GLN A 626 -24.46 6.52 -15.32
N MET A 627 -25.32 7.55 -15.23
CA MET A 627 -25.26 8.75 -16.07
C MET A 627 -24.44 9.88 -15.43
N PHE A 628 -24.35 9.88 -14.09
CA PHE A 628 -23.68 10.91 -13.30
C PHE A 628 -22.24 11.25 -13.74
N PRO A 629 -21.37 10.30 -14.13
CA PRO A 629 -19.97 10.60 -14.49
C PRO A 629 -19.82 11.62 -15.63
N ARG A 630 -20.77 11.67 -16.58
CA ARG A 630 -20.78 12.64 -17.71
C ARG A 630 -20.72 14.10 -17.27
N PHE A 631 -21.24 14.40 -16.09
CA PHE A 631 -21.35 15.77 -15.58
C PHE A 631 -20.15 16.18 -14.73
N LEU A 632 -19.10 15.35 -14.66
CA LEU A 632 -17.92 15.60 -13.85
C LEU A 632 -16.67 15.80 -14.71
N LYS A 633 -15.80 16.71 -14.26
CA LYS A 633 -14.46 16.93 -14.78
C LYS A 633 -13.60 15.70 -14.51
N PRO A 634 -12.60 15.40 -15.36
CA PRO A 634 -11.68 14.26 -15.18
C PRO A 634 -10.62 14.52 -14.09
N GLU A 635 -11.09 14.99 -12.94
CA GLU A 635 -10.35 15.33 -11.72
C GLU A 635 -11.00 14.67 -10.48
N ILE A 636 -12.12 13.96 -10.67
CA ILE A 636 -12.81 13.15 -9.66
C ILE A 636 -13.38 11.90 -10.32
N VAL A 637 -13.41 10.78 -9.60
CA VAL A 637 -13.90 9.50 -10.12
C VAL A 637 -15.18 9.05 -9.43
N VAL A 638 -16.12 8.46 -10.19
CA VAL A 638 -17.33 7.85 -9.64
C VAL A 638 -17.15 6.34 -9.56
N ALA A 639 -17.25 5.81 -8.35
CA ALA A 639 -17.16 4.41 -8.04
C ALA A 639 -18.54 3.90 -7.59
N ASN A 640 -19.33 3.39 -8.53
CA ASN A 640 -20.67 2.89 -8.27
C ASN A 640 -20.68 1.45 -7.71
N PHE A 641 -21.07 1.31 -6.45
CA PHE A 641 -21.18 0.02 -5.74
C PHE A 641 -22.64 -0.41 -5.52
N ALA A 642 -23.60 0.41 -5.95
CA ALA A 642 -25.01 0.10 -5.87
C ALA A 642 -25.35 -1.17 -6.64
N GLU A 643 -26.41 -1.87 -6.23
CA GLU A 643 -26.89 -3.03 -6.97
C GLU A 643 -28.42 -3.16 -6.92
N SER A 644 -29.00 -3.75 -7.96
CA SER A 644 -30.44 -3.98 -8.04
C SER A 644 -30.95 -4.81 -6.87
N GLY A 645 -32.03 -4.36 -6.23
CA GLY A 645 -32.64 -5.03 -5.07
C GLY A 645 -31.93 -4.83 -3.73
N GLU A 646 -30.87 -4.01 -3.65
CA GLU A 646 -30.17 -3.75 -2.39
C GLU A 646 -31.04 -3.05 -1.34
N THR A 647 -30.78 -3.39 -0.08
CA THR A 647 -31.23 -2.72 1.15
C THR A 647 -29.98 -2.36 1.96
N LEU A 648 -30.07 -1.44 2.92
CA LEU A 648 -28.96 -1.08 3.81
C LEU A 648 -28.36 -2.33 4.51
N LYS A 649 -29.24 -3.21 5.01
CA LYS A 649 -28.83 -4.44 5.69
C LYS A 649 -28.15 -5.43 4.75
N ALA A 650 -28.68 -5.63 3.55
CA ALA A 650 -28.09 -6.52 2.55
C ALA A 650 -26.72 -6.01 2.09
N PHE A 651 -26.62 -4.72 1.76
CA PHE A 651 -25.39 -4.08 1.30
C PHE A 651 -24.24 -4.25 2.29
N ARG A 652 -24.56 -4.14 3.59
CA ARG A 652 -23.62 -4.41 4.68
C ARG A 652 -23.28 -5.90 4.80
N ALA A 653 -24.29 -6.77 4.80
CA ALA A 653 -24.10 -8.22 4.94
C ALA A 653 -23.37 -8.88 3.74
N GLU A 654 -23.34 -8.21 2.59
CA GLU A 654 -22.63 -8.62 1.38
C GLU A 654 -21.22 -8.04 1.28
N ASN A 655 -20.77 -7.33 2.32
CA ASN A 655 -19.46 -6.68 2.40
C ASN A 655 -19.23 -5.55 1.37
N ARG A 656 -20.27 -5.01 0.71
CA ARG A 656 -20.12 -3.89 -0.24
C ARG A 656 -19.61 -2.63 0.45
N LEU A 657 -20.19 -2.27 1.60
CA LEU A 657 -19.69 -1.15 2.42
C LEU A 657 -18.25 -1.41 2.87
N LYS A 658 -17.94 -2.64 3.26
CA LYS A 658 -16.58 -3.02 3.70
C LYS A 658 -15.55 -2.83 2.58
N LYS A 659 -15.89 -3.18 1.35
CA LYS A 659 -15.06 -2.93 0.16
C LYS A 659 -14.86 -1.44 -0.11
N ILE A 660 -15.92 -0.63 -0.02
CA ILE A 660 -15.78 0.84 -0.13
C ILE A 660 -14.77 1.35 0.91
N LEU A 661 -14.94 0.96 2.17
CA LEU A 661 -14.10 1.42 3.29
C LEU A 661 -12.66 0.91 3.21
N SER A 662 -12.37 -0.18 2.49
CA SER A 662 -11.01 -0.68 2.31
C SER A 662 -10.21 0.14 1.30
N VAL A 663 -10.88 0.87 0.40
CA VAL A 663 -10.24 1.67 -0.66
C VAL A 663 -10.52 3.19 -0.55
N MET A 664 -11.26 3.60 0.48
CA MET A 664 -11.59 4.99 0.78
C MET A 664 -10.40 5.72 1.42
N LYS A 665 -10.11 6.92 0.90
CA LYS A 665 -9.09 7.85 1.39
C LYS A 665 -9.74 9.10 2.02
N PRO A 666 -9.02 9.85 2.88
CA PRO A 666 -9.51 11.13 3.37
C PRO A 666 -9.83 12.09 2.23
N GLY A 667 -11.02 12.71 2.28
CA GLY A 667 -11.50 13.63 1.24
C GLY A 667 -12.48 13.03 0.23
N ASP A 668 -12.59 11.70 0.16
CA ASP A 668 -13.57 10.99 -0.67
C ASP A 668 -15.01 11.21 -0.17
N TYR A 669 -16.00 10.95 -1.01
CA TYR A 669 -17.43 11.09 -0.71
C TYR A 669 -18.13 9.73 -0.68
N LEU A 670 -19.12 9.57 0.19
CA LEU A 670 -20.03 8.42 0.21
C LEU A 670 -21.47 8.89 0.04
N PHE A 671 -22.04 8.66 -1.15
CA PHE A 671 -23.45 8.97 -1.47
C PHE A 671 -24.33 7.77 -1.10
N LEU A 672 -25.40 8.03 -0.35
CA LEU A 672 -26.30 7.01 0.19
C LEU A 672 -27.73 7.25 -0.33
N GLU A 673 -28.22 6.35 -1.20
CA GLU A 673 -29.64 6.33 -1.64
C GLU A 673 -30.29 4.96 -1.40
N PHE A 674 -31.11 4.89 -0.36
CA PHE A 674 -31.86 3.70 0.04
C PHE A 674 -33.32 4.10 0.38
N ALA A 675 -34.18 3.09 0.61
CA ALA A 675 -35.61 3.12 0.97
C ALA A 675 -36.48 2.26 0.05
N HIS A 676 -36.21 2.21 -1.27
CA HIS A 676 -37.08 1.51 -2.24
C HIS A 676 -37.36 0.04 -1.87
N ASN A 677 -36.34 -0.66 -1.35
CA ASN A 677 -36.41 -2.04 -0.93
C ASN A 677 -36.51 -2.20 0.58
N ASP A 678 -35.90 -1.29 1.34
CA ASP A 678 -35.88 -1.27 2.80
C ASP A 678 -37.30 -1.20 3.40
N GLN A 679 -38.22 -0.52 2.70
CA GLN A 679 -39.61 -0.40 3.14
C GLN A 679 -40.44 -1.68 3.00
N LYS A 680 -39.95 -2.69 2.25
CA LYS A 680 -40.73 -3.88 1.98
C LYS A 680 -40.73 -4.83 3.18
N PRO A 681 -41.85 -5.49 3.49
CA PRO A 681 -41.88 -6.51 4.54
C PRO A 681 -40.87 -7.62 4.27
N GLY A 682 -40.10 -8.01 5.29
CA GLY A 682 -39.11 -9.07 5.19
C GLY A 682 -38.01 -8.94 6.23
N SER A 683 -37.00 -9.84 6.16
CA SER A 683 -35.87 -9.85 7.11
C SER A 683 -34.98 -8.61 7.03
N SER A 684 -34.99 -7.91 5.88
CA SER A 684 -34.21 -6.71 5.65
C SER A 684 -35.01 -5.41 5.88
N HIS A 685 -36.25 -5.51 6.35
CA HIS A 685 -37.07 -4.35 6.66
C HIS A 685 -36.46 -3.49 7.77
N VAL A 686 -36.62 -2.18 7.66
CA VAL A 686 -36.21 -1.18 8.66
C VAL A 686 -37.28 -0.11 8.76
N GLU A 687 -37.53 0.39 9.96
CA GLU A 687 -38.52 1.43 10.25
C GLU A 687 -37.95 2.85 9.98
N PRO A 688 -38.71 3.77 9.35
CA PRO A 688 -38.20 5.06 8.84
C PRO A 688 -37.42 5.89 9.87
N PHE A 689 -38.03 6.23 11.01
CA PHE A 689 -37.45 7.14 12.02
C PHE A 689 -36.63 6.44 13.10
N THR A 690 -36.29 5.16 12.91
CA THR A 690 -35.46 4.42 13.88
C THR A 690 -34.39 3.63 13.13
N THR A 691 -34.64 2.36 12.84
CA THR A 691 -33.63 1.44 12.29
C THR A 691 -33.11 1.85 10.91
N TYR A 692 -33.90 2.54 10.09
CA TYR A 692 -33.41 3.10 8.82
C TYR A 692 -32.38 4.21 9.05
N GLN A 693 -32.67 5.15 9.94
CA GLN A 693 -31.74 6.20 10.34
C GLN A 693 -30.49 5.63 11.05
N ASP A 694 -30.65 4.60 11.88
CA ASP A 694 -29.53 3.96 12.57
C ASP A 694 -28.56 3.28 11.59
N GLU A 695 -29.07 2.59 10.57
CA GLU A 695 -28.22 2.00 9.52
C GLU A 695 -27.52 3.09 8.68
N LEU A 696 -28.24 4.15 8.29
CA LEU A 696 -27.59 5.29 7.61
C LEU A 696 -26.50 5.92 8.48
N ARG A 697 -26.76 6.15 9.77
CA ARG A 697 -25.78 6.68 10.72
C ARG A 697 -24.56 5.76 10.83
N TYR A 698 -24.76 4.44 10.81
CA TYR A 698 -23.66 3.48 10.78
C TYR A 698 -22.78 3.69 9.54
N PHE A 699 -23.36 3.73 8.34
CA PHE A 699 -22.61 3.94 7.09
C PHE A 699 -21.83 5.25 7.11
N MET A 700 -22.48 6.34 7.52
CA MET A 700 -21.85 7.67 7.63
C MET A 700 -20.69 7.67 8.62
N ASN A 701 -20.86 7.05 9.78
CA ASN A 701 -19.82 7.00 10.80
C ASN A 701 -18.62 6.14 10.39
N GLU A 702 -18.84 5.03 9.69
CA GLU A 702 -17.74 4.23 9.15
C GLU A 702 -16.96 5.00 8.08
N ALA A 703 -17.63 5.75 7.20
CA ALA A 703 -16.97 6.61 6.23
C ALA A 703 -16.16 7.73 6.90
N ARG A 704 -16.73 8.40 7.91
CA ARG A 704 -16.04 9.44 8.70
C ARG A 704 -14.77 8.92 9.37
N LYS A 705 -14.75 7.66 9.84
CA LYS A 705 -13.53 7.02 10.40
C LYS A 705 -12.39 6.90 9.39
N LYS A 706 -12.69 6.91 8.09
CA LYS A 706 -11.71 6.91 6.99
C LYS A 706 -11.40 8.31 6.47
N GLY A 707 -11.99 9.35 7.05
CA GLY A 707 -11.90 10.73 6.55
C GLY A 707 -12.81 11.00 5.35
N GLY A 708 -13.76 10.11 5.04
CA GLY A 708 -14.75 10.30 3.99
C GLY A 708 -15.91 11.21 4.40
N LYS A 709 -16.52 11.86 3.40
CA LYS A 709 -17.61 12.83 3.52
C LYS A 709 -18.95 12.18 3.11
N PRO A 710 -19.84 11.88 4.06
CA PRO A 710 -21.15 11.32 3.73
C PRO A 710 -22.08 12.35 3.09
N VAL A 711 -22.87 11.91 2.11
CA VAL A 711 -23.90 12.68 1.42
C VAL A 711 -25.16 11.83 1.35
N LEU A 712 -26.28 12.38 1.80
CA LEU A 712 -27.58 11.68 1.74
C LEU A 712 -28.32 12.06 0.46
N VAL A 713 -28.92 11.08 -0.20
CA VAL A 713 -29.74 11.26 -1.40
C VAL A 713 -31.08 10.57 -1.19
N THR A 714 -32.18 11.32 -1.22
CA THR A 714 -33.52 10.72 -1.02
C THR A 714 -33.90 9.87 -2.24
N SER A 715 -34.44 8.66 -2.03
CA SER A 715 -34.87 7.80 -3.14
C SER A 715 -35.91 8.50 -4.03
N THR A 716 -35.78 8.30 -5.35
CA THR A 716 -36.69 8.86 -6.37
C THR A 716 -38.14 8.43 -6.17
N ASN A 717 -39.09 9.22 -6.68
CA ASN A 717 -40.49 8.77 -6.72
C ASN A 717 -40.68 7.61 -7.71
N ARG A 718 -41.62 6.71 -7.39
CA ARG A 718 -42.18 5.79 -8.40
C ARG A 718 -43.20 6.55 -9.25
N ARG A 719 -43.40 6.13 -10.51
CA ARG A 719 -44.43 6.68 -11.40
C ARG A 719 -45.84 6.22 -10.99
N LYS A 720 -46.37 6.79 -9.92
CA LYS A 720 -47.74 6.59 -9.45
C LYS A 720 -48.44 7.93 -9.32
N PHE A 721 -49.51 8.12 -10.07
CA PHE A 721 -50.32 9.33 -10.05
C PHE A 721 -51.68 9.08 -9.41
N ASP A 722 -52.25 10.09 -8.77
CA ASP A 722 -53.66 10.14 -8.37
C ASP A 722 -54.58 10.58 -9.54
N GLU A 723 -55.86 10.75 -9.26
CA GLU A 723 -56.87 11.13 -10.26
C GLU A 723 -56.67 12.56 -10.79
N GLU A 724 -56.03 13.42 -10.01
CA GLU A 724 -55.68 14.80 -10.34
C GLU A 724 -54.36 14.92 -11.12
N GLY A 725 -53.66 13.80 -11.36
CA GLY A 725 -52.39 13.78 -12.07
C GLY A 725 -51.20 14.24 -11.22
N LYS A 726 -51.29 14.13 -9.89
CA LYS A 726 -50.22 14.42 -8.93
C LYS A 726 -49.52 13.15 -8.46
N ILE A 727 -48.23 13.24 -8.17
CA ILE A 727 -47.43 12.09 -7.74
C ILE A 727 -47.83 11.67 -6.33
N VAL A 728 -48.18 10.40 -6.19
CA VAL A 728 -48.43 9.75 -4.90
C VAL A 728 -47.12 9.22 -4.36
N ASN A 729 -46.66 9.75 -3.22
CA ASN A 729 -45.49 9.22 -2.53
C ASN A 729 -45.74 7.75 -2.14
N THR A 730 -44.94 6.85 -2.70
CA THR A 730 -44.97 5.40 -2.40
C THR A 730 -43.82 4.95 -1.50
N LEU A 731 -43.00 5.91 -1.06
CA LEU A 731 -41.87 5.72 -0.17
C LEU A 731 -42.21 6.05 1.28
N GLU A 732 -43.51 6.15 1.61
CA GLU A 732 -43.99 6.40 2.98
C GLU A 732 -43.20 7.54 3.66
N GLU A 733 -42.76 7.36 4.91
CA GLU A 733 -42.08 8.36 5.71
C GLU A 733 -40.54 8.36 5.52
N TYR A 734 -39.97 7.49 4.67
CA TYR A 734 -38.52 7.35 4.53
C TYR A 734 -37.81 8.62 4.00
N PRO A 735 -38.34 9.35 2.99
CA PRO A 735 -37.75 10.62 2.58
C PRO A 735 -37.71 11.65 3.71
N ASP A 736 -38.77 11.72 4.53
CA ASP A 736 -38.84 12.64 5.67
C ASP A 736 -37.89 12.24 6.80
N ALA A 737 -37.76 10.93 7.07
CA ALA A 737 -36.77 10.42 7.99
C ALA A 737 -35.34 10.74 7.55
N MET A 738 -35.01 10.62 6.26
CA MET A 738 -33.70 11.01 5.75
C MET A 738 -33.47 12.53 5.83
N ARG A 739 -34.46 13.35 5.50
CA ARG A 739 -34.40 14.82 5.66
C ARG A 739 -34.14 15.22 7.11
N GLN A 740 -34.80 14.55 8.05
CA GLN A 740 -34.58 14.76 9.48
C GLN A 740 -33.15 14.40 9.87
N LEU A 741 -32.69 13.20 9.50
CA LEU A 741 -31.35 12.72 9.81
C LEU A 741 -30.26 13.65 9.26
N ALA A 742 -30.42 14.14 8.02
CA ALA A 742 -29.47 15.05 7.41
C ALA A 742 -29.27 16.33 8.23
N ARG A 743 -30.37 16.90 8.75
CA ARG A 743 -30.34 18.07 9.63
C ARG A 743 -29.71 17.76 10.99
N GLU A 744 -30.02 16.61 11.58
CA GLU A 744 -29.48 16.18 12.88
C GLU A 744 -27.97 15.93 12.83
N GLU A 745 -27.49 15.28 11.77
CA GLU A 745 -26.09 14.89 11.58
C GLU A 745 -25.26 15.97 10.86
N ASN A 746 -25.90 17.09 10.47
CA ASN A 746 -25.32 18.19 9.71
C ASN A 746 -24.54 17.70 8.48
N VAL A 747 -25.21 16.92 7.62
CA VAL A 747 -24.66 16.39 6.36
C VAL A 747 -25.45 16.92 5.16
N PRO A 748 -24.81 17.12 4.00
CA PRO A 748 -25.51 17.52 2.78
C PRO A 748 -26.61 16.54 2.39
N LEU A 749 -27.74 17.07 1.91
CA LEU A 749 -28.87 16.30 1.41
C LEU A 749 -29.24 16.74 0.00
N ILE A 750 -29.19 15.80 -0.93
CA ILE A 750 -29.75 15.95 -2.27
C ILE A 750 -31.17 15.37 -2.22
N ASP A 751 -32.17 16.25 -2.27
CA ASP A 751 -33.57 15.84 -2.15
C ASP A 751 -34.17 15.38 -3.50
N LEU A 752 -33.58 14.32 -4.05
CA LEU A 752 -33.96 13.75 -5.34
C LEU A 752 -35.41 13.22 -5.34
N ASN A 753 -35.97 12.87 -4.19
CA ASN A 753 -37.41 12.62 -4.02
C ASN A 753 -38.25 13.84 -4.41
N ALA A 754 -37.96 15.02 -3.86
CA ALA A 754 -38.70 16.23 -4.22
C ALA A 754 -38.49 16.63 -5.69
N MET A 755 -37.26 16.55 -6.19
CA MET A 755 -36.93 16.92 -7.57
C MET A 755 -37.57 15.97 -8.59
N SER A 756 -37.56 14.66 -8.32
CA SER A 756 -38.20 13.68 -9.20
C SER A 756 -39.73 13.82 -9.23
N LYS A 757 -40.36 14.25 -8.12
CA LYS A 757 -41.78 14.58 -8.10
C LYS A 757 -42.09 15.71 -9.08
N GLU A 758 -41.36 16.82 -8.98
CA GLU A 758 -41.54 17.98 -9.86
C GLU A 758 -41.34 17.59 -11.34
N PHE A 759 -40.29 16.81 -11.62
CA PHE A 759 -40.00 16.31 -12.96
C PHE A 759 -41.15 15.48 -13.55
N TYR A 760 -41.66 14.51 -12.79
CA TYR A 760 -42.72 13.65 -13.29
C TYR A 760 -44.07 14.36 -13.41
N GLU A 761 -44.40 15.25 -12.48
CA GLU A 761 -45.63 16.07 -12.56
C GLU A 761 -45.58 17.05 -13.73
N THR A 762 -44.42 17.59 -14.04
CA THR A 762 -44.20 18.48 -15.19
C THR A 762 -44.41 17.76 -16.52
N LEU A 763 -43.88 16.54 -16.65
CA LEU A 763 -44.18 15.69 -17.81
C LEU A 763 -45.66 15.27 -17.85
N GLY A 764 -46.30 15.19 -16.69
CA GLY A 764 -47.66 14.69 -16.53
C GLY A 764 -47.77 13.19 -16.76
N VAL A 765 -48.98 12.66 -16.62
CA VAL A 765 -49.23 11.21 -16.64
C VAL A 765 -48.75 10.58 -17.95
N GLU A 766 -49.11 11.10 -19.11
CA GLU A 766 -48.75 10.46 -20.38
C GLU A 766 -47.26 10.57 -20.70
N ASN A 767 -46.69 11.79 -20.73
CA ASN A 767 -45.29 11.96 -21.15
C ASN A 767 -44.27 11.42 -20.14
N SER A 768 -44.62 11.31 -18.85
CA SER A 768 -43.72 10.69 -17.87
C SER A 768 -43.36 9.25 -18.23
N THR A 769 -44.17 8.53 -19.03
CA THR A 769 -43.80 7.19 -19.54
C THR A 769 -42.48 7.20 -20.31
N LYS A 770 -42.10 8.32 -20.94
CA LYS A 770 -40.84 8.46 -21.70
C LYS A 770 -39.59 8.45 -20.82
N ALA A 771 -39.72 8.68 -19.51
CA ALA A 771 -38.62 8.61 -18.56
C ALA A 771 -38.47 7.23 -17.90
N PHE A 772 -39.39 6.31 -18.15
CA PHE A 772 -39.42 4.98 -17.55
C PHE A 772 -39.33 3.91 -18.64
N VAL A 773 -39.10 2.66 -18.25
CA VAL A 773 -39.11 1.52 -19.19
C VAL A 773 -40.55 1.16 -19.60
N HIS A 774 -41.12 2.02 -20.45
CA HIS A 774 -42.38 1.84 -21.16
C HIS A 774 -42.09 1.75 -22.64
N TYR A 775 -42.18 0.53 -23.18
CA TYR A 775 -41.89 0.26 -24.58
C TYR A 775 -42.98 -0.61 -25.19
N PRO A 776 -43.53 -0.25 -26.36
CA PRO A 776 -44.42 -1.11 -27.12
C PRO A 776 -43.79 -2.48 -27.39
N ALA A 777 -44.62 -3.49 -27.67
CA ALA A 777 -44.11 -4.79 -28.11
C ALA A 777 -43.25 -4.64 -29.39
N ASN A 778 -42.15 -5.38 -29.44
CA ASN A 778 -41.15 -5.40 -30.51
C ASN A 778 -40.33 -4.11 -30.66
N SER A 779 -40.21 -3.31 -29.60
CA SER A 779 -39.24 -2.20 -29.54
C SER A 779 -37.81 -2.73 -29.49
N PHE A 780 -37.60 -3.90 -28.87
CA PHE A 780 -36.30 -4.58 -28.81
C PHE A 780 -36.37 -5.99 -29.41
N PRO A 781 -35.24 -6.55 -29.90
CA PRO A 781 -35.18 -7.93 -30.33
C PRO A 781 -35.77 -8.91 -29.31
N ASN A 782 -36.61 -9.84 -29.78
CA ASN A 782 -37.28 -10.86 -28.97
C ASN A 782 -38.29 -10.35 -27.90
N GLN A 783 -38.59 -9.05 -27.85
CA GLN A 783 -39.53 -8.47 -26.88
C GLN A 783 -40.98 -8.54 -27.38
N ARG A 784 -41.62 -9.71 -27.25
CA ARG A 784 -42.99 -9.94 -27.78
C ARG A 784 -44.12 -9.25 -27.01
N LYS A 785 -43.87 -8.75 -25.80
CA LYS A 785 -44.87 -8.10 -24.94
C LYS A 785 -44.38 -6.71 -24.59
N ALA A 786 -45.29 -5.74 -24.51
CA ALA A 786 -44.96 -4.39 -24.06
C ALA A 786 -44.30 -4.41 -22.67
N LEU A 787 -43.29 -3.57 -22.48
CA LEU A 787 -42.72 -3.25 -21.18
C LEU A 787 -43.49 -2.05 -20.62
N ALA A 788 -43.80 -2.07 -19.33
CA ALA A 788 -44.55 -1.01 -18.65
C ALA A 788 -44.13 -0.95 -17.18
N ASP A 789 -42.88 -0.62 -16.92
CA ASP A 789 -42.33 -0.50 -15.57
C ASP A 789 -42.47 0.93 -15.04
N ASN A 790 -43.01 1.11 -13.83
CA ASN A 790 -43.23 2.43 -13.21
C ASN A 790 -42.19 2.76 -12.13
N THR A 791 -41.05 2.06 -12.12
CA THR A 791 -39.98 2.26 -11.14
C THR A 791 -38.66 2.53 -11.82
N HIS A 792 -38.27 1.69 -12.77
CA HIS A 792 -36.96 1.70 -13.38
C HIS A 792 -36.96 2.60 -14.61
N PHE A 793 -35.85 3.30 -14.78
CA PHE A 793 -35.70 4.31 -15.81
C PHE A 793 -35.14 3.70 -17.09
N ASN A 794 -35.48 4.35 -18.19
CA ASN A 794 -34.71 4.22 -19.41
C ASN A 794 -33.59 5.29 -19.41
N PRO A 795 -32.70 5.31 -20.42
CA PRO A 795 -31.59 6.26 -20.44
C PRO A 795 -31.98 7.74 -20.32
N TYR A 796 -33.12 8.16 -20.89
CA TYR A 796 -33.59 9.54 -20.77
C TYR A 796 -33.95 9.90 -19.32
N GLY A 797 -34.78 9.10 -18.65
CA GLY A 797 -35.16 9.39 -17.26
C GLY A 797 -33.97 9.33 -16.31
N ALA A 798 -33.07 8.37 -16.52
CA ALA A 798 -31.83 8.27 -15.77
C ALA A 798 -30.94 9.51 -15.93
N TYR A 799 -30.84 10.04 -17.15
CA TYR A 799 -30.05 11.23 -17.46
C TYR A 799 -30.63 12.49 -16.80
N GLU A 800 -31.93 12.72 -16.90
CA GLU A 800 -32.60 13.85 -16.23
C GLU A 800 -32.48 13.79 -14.69
N LEU A 801 -32.56 12.58 -14.11
CA LEU A 801 -32.36 12.40 -12.67
C LEU A 801 -30.90 12.60 -12.25
N ALA A 802 -29.93 12.24 -13.09
CA ALA A 802 -28.53 12.57 -12.83
C ALA A 802 -28.32 14.09 -12.85
N LYS A 803 -29.01 14.84 -13.74
CA LYS A 803 -29.00 16.31 -13.70
C LYS A 803 -29.62 16.86 -12.41
N CYS A 804 -30.68 16.26 -11.88
CA CYS A 804 -31.20 16.61 -10.56
C CYS A 804 -30.11 16.44 -9.47
N VAL A 805 -29.36 15.34 -9.50
CA VAL A 805 -28.28 15.11 -8.53
C VAL A 805 -27.18 16.17 -8.64
N VAL A 806 -26.75 16.48 -9.86
CA VAL A 806 -25.74 17.53 -10.12
C VAL A 806 -26.23 18.90 -9.65
N GLN A 807 -27.48 19.26 -9.94
CA GLN A 807 -28.07 20.50 -9.45
C GLN A 807 -28.16 20.51 -7.92
N GLY A 808 -28.53 19.39 -7.29
CA GLY A 808 -28.55 19.27 -5.83
C GLY A 808 -27.17 19.45 -5.20
N ILE A 809 -26.09 19.01 -5.85
CA ILE A 809 -24.72 19.28 -5.40
C ILE A 809 -24.44 20.78 -5.40
N MET A 810 -24.86 21.49 -6.45
CA MET A 810 -24.71 22.95 -6.56
C MET A 810 -25.54 23.70 -5.51
N ASP A 811 -26.79 23.28 -5.30
CA ASP A 811 -27.72 23.92 -4.36
C ASP A 811 -27.31 23.77 -2.90
N GLN A 812 -26.61 22.67 -2.57
CA GLN A 812 -26.08 22.42 -1.23
C GLN A 812 -24.72 23.10 -0.97
N ASP A 813 -24.19 23.89 -1.92
CA ASP A 813 -22.88 24.57 -1.85
C ASP A 813 -21.74 23.60 -1.45
N MET A 814 -21.77 22.39 -2.02
CA MET A 814 -20.75 21.39 -1.77
C MET A 814 -19.46 21.78 -2.49
N ASP A 815 -18.31 21.53 -1.86
CA ASP A 815 -16.99 21.65 -2.52
C ASP A 815 -16.87 20.76 -3.77
N LEU A 816 -17.70 19.70 -3.83
CA LEU A 816 -17.88 18.87 -5.00
C LEU A 816 -18.34 19.64 -6.26
N ALA A 817 -18.99 20.80 -6.12
CA ALA A 817 -19.43 21.62 -7.26
C ALA A 817 -18.26 22.11 -8.13
N ALA A 818 -17.04 22.20 -7.58
CA ALA A 818 -15.83 22.56 -8.34
C ALA A 818 -15.50 21.57 -9.46
N TYR A 819 -15.95 20.31 -9.31
CA TYR A 819 -15.70 19.24 -10.28
C TYR A 819 -16.80 19.11 -11.33
N ILE A 820 -17.86 19.92 -11.32
CA ILE A 820 -18.90 19.87 -12.35
C ILE A 820 -18.34 20.44 -13.66
N VAL A 821 -18.68 19.81 -14.79
CA VAL A 821 -18.28 20.26 -16.13
C VAL A 821 -18.83 21.64 -16.46
N ASP A 822 -18.02 22.43 -17.18
CA ASP A 822 -18.37 23.83 -17.48
C ASP A 822 -19.59 23.96 -18.41
N ASP A 823 -19.96 22.90 -19.15
CA ASP A 823 -21.10 22.86 -20.06
C ASP A 823 -22.44 22.49 -19.40
N PHE A 824 -22.47 22.20 -18.09
CA PHE A 824 -23.71 21.87 -17.38
C PHE A 824 -24.64 23.07 -17.20
N GLY A 825 -24.10 24.23 -16.78
CA GLY A 825 -24.89 25.41 -16.46
C GLY A 825 -25.75 25.23 -15.20
N SER A 826 -27.03 24.92 -15.37
CA SER A 826 -28.01 24.66 -14.30
C SER A 826 -29.14 23.79 -14.83
N TYR A 827 -29.88 23.12 -13.95
CA TYR A 827 -31.03 22.29 -14.32
C TYR A 827 -32.24 22.58 -13.44
N ASP A 828 -33.43 22.61 -14.05
CA ASP A 828 -34.71 22.81 -13.36
C ASP A 828 -35.65 21.63 -13.71
N PRO A 829 -36.02 20.79 -12.73
CA PRO A 829 -36.92 19.66 -12.98
C PRO A 829 -38.33 20.10 -13.43
N SER A 830 -38.72 21.37 -13.25
CA SER A 830 -39.97 21.92 -13.79
C SER A 830 -39.88 22.31 -15.27
N ALA A 831 -38.70 22.19 -15.88
CA ALA A 831 -38.43 22.42 -17.29
C ALA A 831 -37.42 21.39 -17.85
N PRO A 832 -37.75 20.09 -17.84
CA PRO A 832 -36.84 19.03 -18.29
C PRO A 832 -36.54 19.12 -19.78
N ASP A 833 -35.45 18.49 -20.20
CA ASP A 833 -35.05 18.47 -21.60
C ASP A 833 -36.10 17.76 -22.46
N ALA A 834 -36.30 18.25 -23.68
CA ALA A 834 -37.24 17.63 -24.60
C ALA A 834 -36.73 16.24 -25.04
N PHE A 835 -37.50 15.18 -24.76
CA PHE A 835 -37.19 13.80 -25.16
C PHE A 835 -36.81 13.66 -26.65
N ALA A 836 -37.44 14.43 -27.55
CA ALA A 836 -37.16 14.37 -28.98
C ALA A 836 -35.74 14.83 -29.36
N GLY A 837 -35.07 15.60 -28.49
CA GLY A 837 -33.68 16.01 -28.65
C GLY A 837 -32.67 15.12 -27.91
N PHE A 838 -33.14 14.18 -27.09
CA PHE A 838 -32.28 13.27 -26.35
C PHE A 838 -31.71 12.20 -27.28
N PHE A 839 -30.38 12.03 -27.24
CA PHE A 839 -29.68 11.06 -28.07
C PHE A 839 -28.95 10.05 -27.20
N TRP A 840 -29.37 8.79 -27.31
CA TRP A 840 -28.71 7.65 -26.68
C TRP A 840 -28.47 6.58 -27.74
N PRO A 841 -27.22 6.25 -28.08
CA PRO A 841 -26.92 5.10 -28.91
C PRO A 841 -26.97 3.83 -28.05
N ASP A 842 -27.89 2.92 -28.37
CA ASP A 842 -28.08 1.66 -27.63
C ASP A 842 -26.79 0.82 -27.60
N SER A 843 -26.45 0.29 -26.42
CA SER A 843 -25.36 -0.68 -26.27
C SER A 843 -25.74 -2.05 -26.87
N PRO A 844 -24.75 -2.86 -27.29
CA PRO A 844 -25.01 -4.20 -27.85
C PRO A 844 -25.76 -5.16 -26.91
N SER A 845 -25.54 -5.03 -25.61
CA SER A 845 -26.11 -5.93 -24.59
C SER A 845 -27.54 -5.53 -24.21
N LEU A 846 -28.46 -6.50 -24.27
CA LEU A 846 -29.89 -6.30 -24.01
C LEU A 846 -30.42 -7.41 -23.12
N GLU A 847 -31.23 -7.05 -22.11
CA GLU A 847 -31.89 -8.00 -21.21
C GLU A 847 -33.30 -7.52 -20.89
N LEU A 848 -34.29 -8.34 -21.27
CA LEU A 848 -35.70 -8.03 -21.03
C LEU A 848 -36.16 -8.38 -19.62
N LEU A 849 -35.31 -9.05 -18.83
CA LEU A 849 -35.60 -9.34 -17.43
C LEU A 849 -35.53 -8.04 -16.64
N LYS A 850 -36.59 -7.78 -15.87
CA LYS A 850 -36.69 -6.61 -15.02
C LYS A 850 -35.62 -6.65 -13.91
N PRO A 851 -34.97 -5.51 -13.58
CA PRO A 851 -34.08 -5.40 -12.43
C PRO A 851 -34.77 -5.80 -11.12
N ASP A 852 -34.00 -6.40 -10.22
CA ASP A 852 -34.50 -6.70 -8.88
C ASP A 852 -34.78 -5.41 -8.12
N GLY A 853 -35.77 -5.47 -7.23
CA GLY A 853 -36.12 -4.33 -6.40
C GLY A 853 -37.49 -3.72 -6.66
N ASN A 854 -38.38 -4.38 -7.42
CA ASN A 854 -39.85 -4.21 -7.31
C ASN A 854 -40.65 -5.40 -7.80
#